data_AF-A0AB35WVJ8-F1
#
_entry.id   AF-A0AB35WVJ8-F1
#
_cell.length_a   1.000
_cell.length_b   1.000
_cell.length_c   1.000
_cell.angle_alpha   90.00
_cell.angle_beta   90.00
_cell.angle_gamma   90.00
#
_symmetry.space_group_name_H-M   'P 1'
#
loop_
_entity.id
_entity.type
_entity.pdbx_description
1 polymer ?
#
loop_
_entity_poly.entity_id
_entity_poly.type
_entity_poly.pdbx_seq_one_letter_code
_entity_poly.pdbx_strand_id
1 'polypeptide(L)'
;MDCAQPHSTDGGSVLLVVDDYPENLISMRALLARQDWQVLTASSGTEALSALLEHDVDLVLLDVQMPGMDGFEVARLMRGSKRTRHTPIIFLTANEQSHAAVLKGYASGAVDYLFKPFDPQILRPKVQALLEQQHNRRSLQRLSHDLETERAFNASVLENAAEGILVVADDGLIRFANPAISFLLDAPFDQLEGMSLLNFIQSPDSTLWADSAFYQAFLQRETLRIHDAVLRTAGGHPIPVALSCAPLPTEQRALVVTVLDMSVVRNLHQQLEYQAITDPLTGLLNRRGFYQVAESALLLNERSERPQALLFLDLDGFKRINDSLGHEAGDRVLNWVAGQLKDCLGTCAILARMGGDEFTALLDLLEYPEQAARFAEKLIERMSIYQEIDGLEVTLGVSIGIATYPECGGSLDGLLRAADAAMYAAKQSGRQQYRYYDKDLNGRARSRLMLEDSVRGAIEHKEFSLVYQPQVALADGRLRGFEALLRWRHPSVGDVPPGLFIPLLEEARLITRLASWIYLNGAAQRRAWYERYDADLVVAISLSQVQFSMPNLVDELTRVIAGQELQPHQLEVEIAETSLQYNLEDGVKQLEKLQALGVRIALDDFGANACSLRMLRDLPIDTLKLDRQLIAPLPGSTTDAAMVRCVIELCREYRITVVAEGVETTEQADWLRANGCDYVQGFLLAHPLTEGDASEFPRFFDWQQV
;
A
#
# COMPACT_ATOMS: atom_id res chain seq x y z
N MET A 1 7.69 -51.99 -23.92
CA MET A 1 7.81 -52.94 -25.03
C MET A 1 8.43 -52.18 -26.17
N ASP A 2 9.74 -52.28 -26.34
CA ASP A 2 10.37 -52.84 -27.54
C ASP A 2 11.86 -53.02 -27.26
N CYS A 3 12.38 -54.15 -27.72
CA CYS A 3 13.64 -54.75 -27.30
C CYS A 3 14.86 -53.96 -27.77
N ALA A 4 15.61 -53.36 -26.84
CA ALA A 4 16.99 -52.98 -27.09
C ALA A 4 17.87 -54.24 -27.06
N GLN A 5 18.14 -54.81 -28.23
CA GLN A 5 19.22 -55.80 -28.37
C GLN A 5 20.57 -55.08 -28.21
N PRO A 6 21.53 -55.64 -27.45
CA PRO A 6 22.86 -55.09 -27.39
C PRO A 6 23.55 -55.34 -28.74
N HIS A 7 23.90 -54.26 -29.45
CA HIS A 7 24.74 -54.33 -30.63
C HIS A 7 26.12 -54.87 -30.23
N SER A 8 26.31 -56.18 -30.43
CA SER A 8 27.64 -56.72 -30.68
C SER A 8 28.11 -56.17 -32.02
N THR A 9 29.32 -55.65 -32.07
CA THR A 9 30.27 -55.93 -33.16
C THR A 9 31.57 -55.17 -32.88
N ASP A 10 32.56 -55.93 -32.45
CA ASP A 10 33.93 -55.76 -32.93
C ASP A 10 33.86 -55.90 -34.47
N GLY A 11 33.58 -54.77 -35.13
CA GLY A 11 33.03 -54.72 -36.49
C GLY A 11 34.11 -54.86 -37.55
N GLY A 12 34.53 -56.08 -37.82
CA GLY A 12 35.30 -56.39 -39.04
C GLY A 12 34.49 -55.96 -40.27
N SER A 13 35.14 -55.30 -41.23
CA SER A 13 34.46 -54.89 -42.47
C SER A 13 33.97 -56.12 -43.24
N VAL A 14 32.93 -56.00 -44.07
CA VAL A 14 32.40 -57.14 -44.86
C VAL A 14 32.76 -56.97 -46.33
N LEU A 15 33.50 -57.93 -46.88
CA LEU A 15 33.91 -57.98 -48.27
C LEU A 15 33.14 -59.07 -49.01
N LEU A 16 32.38 -58.73 -50.04
CA LEU A 16 31.68 -59.69 -50.87
C LEU A 16 32.47 -59.99 -52.15
N VAL A 17 32.76 -61.25 -52.41
CA VAL A 17 33.40 -61.72 -53.65
C VAL A 17 32.39 -62.50 -54.47
N VAL A 18 32.21 -62.11 -55.72
CA VAL A 18 31.22 -62.69 -56.62
C VAL A 18 31.91 -63.21 -57.88
N ASP A 19 31.76 -64.50 -58.14
CA ASP A 19 32.40 -65.21 -59.25
C ASP A 19 31.60 -66.49 -59.55
N ASP A 20 31.41 -66.83 -60.82
CA ASP A 20 30.63 -68.01 -61.22
C ASP A 20 31.42 -69.32 -61.13
N TYR A 21 32.76 -69.24 -61.05
CA TYR A 21 33.63 -70.40 -60.86
C TYR A 21 33.94 -70.64 -59.37
N PRO A 22 33.56 -71.81 -58.82
CA PRO A 22 33.84 -72.14 -57.41
C PRO A 22 35.34 -72.10 -57.04
N GLU A 23 36.21 -72.42 -58.00
CA GLU A 23 37.67 -72.39 -57.82
C GLU A 23 38.17 -70.97 -57.52
N ASN A 24 37.67 -69.97 -58.25
CA ASN A 24 38.02 -68.57 -58.06
C ASN A 24 37.57 -68.06 -56.68
N LEU A 25 36.36 -68.41 -56.25
CA LEU A 25 35.84 -68.03 -54.92
C LEU A 25 36.72 -68.59 -53.80
N ILE A 26 37.15 -69.85 -53.90
CA ILE A 26 38.04 -70.48 -52.91
C ILE A 26 39.39 -69.78 -52.89
N SER A 27 39.99 -69.52 -54.05
CA SER A 27 41.28 -68.81 -54.16
C SER A 27 41.21 -67.38 -53.61
N MET A 28 40.16 -66.64 -53.96
CA MET A 28 39.93 -65.28 -53.49
C MET A 28 39.71 -65.22 -51.97
N ARG A 29 38.91 -66.14 -51.44
CA ARG A 29 38.68 -66.25 -50.00
C ARG A 29 39.96 -66.57 -49.25
N ALA A 30 40.80 -67.46 -49.77
CA ALA A 30 42.10 -67.79 -49.17
C ALA A 30 43.10 -66.62 -49.27
N LEU A 31 43.11 -65.89 -50.38
CA LEU A 31 44.02 -64.76 -50.61
C LEU A 31 43.68 -63.56 -49.73
N LEU A 32 42.39 -63.31 -49.51
CA LEU A 32 41.87 -62.15 -48.77
C LEU A 32 41.50 -62.47 -47.31
N ALA A 33 41.74 -63.70 -46.85
CA ALA A 33 41.52 -64.09 -45.46
C ALA A 33 42.43 -63.26 -44.53
N ARG A 34 41.82 -62.39 -43.74
CA ARG A 34 42.45 -61.56 -42.71
C ARG A 34 41.55 -61.44 -41.49
N GLN A 35 42.10 -60.95 -40.39
CA GLN A 35 41.34 -60.69 -39.17
C GLN A 35 40.53 -59.39 -39.24
N ASP A 36 40.93 -58.45 -40.12
CA ASP A 36 40.37 -57.09 -40.18
C ASP A 36 39.03 -57.01 -40.94
N TRP A 37 38.67 -58.05 -41.71
CA TRP A 37 37.41 -58.13 -42.45
C TRP A 37 36.95 -59.57 -42.72
N GLN A 38 35.64 -59.75 -42.85
CA GLN A 38 35.00 -61.01 -43.21
C GLN A 38 34.79 -61.09 -44.73
N VAL A 39 35.18 -62.21 -45.33
CA VAL A 39 34.96 -62.46 -46.77
C VAL A 39 33.71 -63.33 -46.97
N LEU A 40 32.69 -62.77 -47.60
CA LEU A 40 31.51 -63.46 -48.11
C LEU A 40 31.71 -63.81 -49.59
N THR A 41 31.14 -64.92 -50.04
CA THR A 41 31.26 -65.40 -51.42
C THR A 41 29.88 -65.65 -52.01
N ALA A 42 29.67 -65.27 -53.27
CA ALA A 42 28.46 -65.58 -54.02
C ALA A 42 28.83 -66.15 -55.40
N SER A 43 28.10 -67.17 -55.82
CA SER A 43 28.32 -67.92 -57.08
C SER A 43 27.54 -67.37 -58.27
N SER A 44 26.70 -66.36 -58.06
CA SER A 44 25.87 -65.75 -59.10
C SER A 44 25.48 -64.31 -58.74
N GLY A 45 25.09 -63.51 -59.74
CA GLY A 45 24.57 -62.15 -59.51
C GLY A 45 23.32 -62.11 -58.61
N THR A 46 22.44 -63.11 -58.72
CA THR A 46 21.26 -63.23 -57.84
C THR A 46 21.64 -63.51 -56.39
N GLU A 47 22.60 -64.40 -56.16
CA GLU A 47 23.10 -64.70 -54.81
C GLU A 47 23.84 -63.50 -54.21
N ALA A 48 24.57 -62.74 -55.02
CA ALA A 48 25.23 -61.51 -54.60
C ALA A 48 24.21 -60.45 -54.13
N LEU A 49 23.11 -60.27 -54.85
CA LEU A 49 22.04 -59.34 -54.45
C LEU A 49 21.33 -59.80 -53.17
N SER A 50 21.09 -61.11 -53.00
CA SER A 50 20.57 -61.66 -51.74
C SER A 50 21.52 -61.38 -50.58
N ALA A 51 22.83 -61.63 -50.75
CA ALA A 51 23.84 -61.33 -49.73
C ALA A 51 23.89 -59.84 -49.37
N LEU A 52 23.68 -58.94 -50.33
CA LEU A 52 23.61 -57.49 -50.11
C LEU A 52 22.32 -57.02 -49.41
N LEU A 53 21.27 -57.84 -49.39
CA LEU A 53 20.07 -57.60 -48.59
C LEU A 53 20.24 -58.10 -47.15
N GLU A 54 20.93 -59.22 -46.98
CA GLU A 54 21.14 -59.87 -45.68
C GLU A 54 22.29 -59.23 -44.88
N HIS A 55 23.34 -58.76 -45.56
CA HIS A 55 24.55 -58.24 -44.92
C HIS A 55 24.89 -56.80 -45.35
N ASP A 56 25.44 -56.00 -44.42
CA ASP A 56 25.98 -54.67 -44.72
C ASP A 56 27.39 -54.77 -45.30
N VAL A 57 27.46 -55.01 -46.60
CA VAL A 57 28.72 -55.15 -47.34
C VAL A 57 29.42 -53.80 -47.53
N ASP A 58 30.71 -53.74 -47.17
CA ASP A 58 31.57 -52.56 -47.24
C ASP A 58 32.34 -52.45 -48.57
N LEU A 59 32.56 -53.55 -49.28
CA LEU A 59 33.20 -53.58 -50.61
C LEU A 59 32.76 -54.83 -51.37
N VAL A 60 32.56 -54.69 -52.69
CA VAL A 60 32.23 -55.82 -53.57
C VAL A 60 33.34 -56.03 -54.60
N LEU A 61 33.88 -57.23 -54.68
CA LEU A 61 34.68 -57.73 -55.79
C LEU A 61 33.74 -58.52 -56.70
N LEU A 62 33.56 -58.06 -57.93
CA LEU A 62 32.49 -58.55 -58.80
C LEU A 62 33.06 -59.00 -60.14
N ASP A 63 32.89 -60.27 -60.49
CA ASP A 63 33.18 -60.71 -61.85
C ASP A 63 32.22 -60.04 -62.84
N VAL A 64 32.76 -59.63 -63.98
CA VAL A 64 32.01 -59.03 -65.08
C VAL A 64 31.26 -60.11 -65.87
N GLN A 65 31.88 -61.27 -66.10
CA GLN A 65 31.32 -62.31 -66.98
C GLN A 65 30.72 -63.43 -66.13
N MET A 66 29.41 -63.38 -65.92
CA MET A 66 28.66 -64.42 -65.19
C MET A 66 27.40 -64.83 -65.97
N PRO A 67 26.97 -66.10 -65.90
CA PRO A 67 25.77 -66.58 -66.57
C PRO A 67 24.49 -66.03 -65.92
N GLY A 68 23.51 -65.70 -66.75
CA GLY A 68 22.21 -65.16 -66.32
C GLY A 68 22.23 -63.65 -66.10
N MET A 69 22.91 -63.18 -65.05
CA MET A 69 23.03 -61.77 -64.69
C MET A 69 24.52 -61.39 -64.66
N ASP A 70 24.92 -60.48 -65.54
CA ASP A 70 26.31 -60.03 -65.62
C ASP A 70 26.68 -59.06 -64.49
N GLY A 71 27.98 -58.84 -64.26
CA GLY A 71 28.43 -57.95 -63.18
C GLY A 71 27.97 -56.50 -63.35
N PHE A 72 27.75 -56.03 -64.58
CA PHE A 72 27.28 -54.66 -64.81
C PHE A 72 25.82 -54.48 -64.40
N GLU A 73 24.99 -55.50 -64.62
CA GLU A 73 23.60 -55.53 -64.20
C GLU A 73 23.47 -55.52 -62.67
N VAL A 74 24.28 -56.33 -61.97
CA VAL A 74 24.36 -56.31 -60.49
C VAL A 74 24.77 -54.92 -59.97
N ALA A 75 25.81 -54.32 -60.54
CA ALA A 75 26.26 -52.98 -60.14
C ALA A 75 25.18 -51.91 -60.36
N ARG A 76 24.44 -51.98 -61.47
CA ARG A 76 23.33 -51.05 -61.74
C ARG A 76 22.21 -51.18 -60.70
N LEU A 77 21.87 -52.41 -60.31
CA LEU A 77 20.88 -52.67 -59.26
C LEU A 77 21.35 -52.17 -57.89
N MET A 78 22.64 -52.33 -57.56
CA MET A 78 23.23 -51.75 -56.34
C MET A 78 23.13 -50.22 -56.31
N ARG A 79 23.40 -49.55 -57.44
CA ARG A 79 23.30 -48.08 -57.54
C ARG A 79 21.87 -47.57 -57.41
N GLY A 80 20.87 -48.41 -57.71
CA GLY A 80 19.45 -48.10 -57.53
C GLY A 80 18.94 -48.18 -56.08
N SER A 81 19.66 -48.83 -55.16
CA SER A 81 19.24 -49.01 -53.76
C SER A 81 19.85 -47.95 -52.83
N LYS A 82 19.04 -47.34 -51.95
CA LYS A 82 19.53 -46.39 -50.94
C LYS A 82 20.62 -46.99 -50.02
N ARG A 83 20.59 -48.30 -49.80
CA ARG A 83 21.51 -49.02 -48.90
C ARG A 83 22.88 -49.29 -49.54
N THR A 84 22.91 -49.65 -50.83
CA THR A 84 24.14 -50.12 -51.51
C THR A 84 24.66 -49.15 -52.57
N ARG A 85 23.96 -48.05 -52.85
CA ARG A 85 24.36 -47.06 -53.87
C ARG A 85 25.74 -46.43 -53.66
N HIS A 86 26.26 -46.45 -52.44
CA HIS A 86 27.57 -45.90 -52.13
C HIS A 86 28.61 -46.96 -51.77
N THR A 87 28.26 -48.25 -51.83
CA THR A 87 29.20 -49.37 -51.64
C THR A 87 30.16 -49.40 -52.83
N PRO A 88 31.48 -49.41 -52.60
CA PRO A 88 32.47 -49.47 -53.66
C PRO A 88 32.44 -50.84 -54.34
N ILE A 89 32.71 -50.85 -55.64
CA ILE A 89 32.72 -52.06 -56.46
C ILE A 89 34.06 -52.07 -57.20
N ILE A 90 34.81 -53.17 -57.09
CA ILE A 90 35.94 -53.48 -57.95
C ILE A 90 35.50 -54.58 -58.91
N PHE A 91 35.61 -54.34 -60.20
CA PHE A 91 35.31 -55.36 -61.20
C PHE A 91 36.51 -56.24 -61.49
N LEU A 92 36.28 -57.55 -61.57
CA LEU A 92 37.25 -58.55 -62.00
C LEU A 92 36.95 -58.91 -63.46
N THR A 93 37.94 -58.85 -64.36
CA THR A 93 37.73 -59.11 -65.80
C THR A 93 38.87 -59.90 -66.43
N ALA A 94 38.59 -60.72 -67.44
CA ALA A 94 39.56 -61.67 -68.03
C ALA A 94 40.32 -61.16 -69.28
N ASN A 95 40.04 -59.96 -69.81
CA ASN A 95 40.55 -59.54 -71.13
C ASN A 95 41.13 -58.11 -71.13
N GLU A 96 42.40 -57.95 -71.56
CA GLU A 96 43.11 -56.64 -71.56
C GLU A 96 42.71 -55.70 -72.71
N GLN A 97 41.98 -56.15 -73.75
CA GLN A 97 41.96 -55.45 -75.05
C GLN A 97 40.68 -54.69 -75.43
N SER A 98 39.90 -54.13 -74.50
CA SER A 98 38.88 -53.16 -74.93
C SER A 98 38.68 -51.99 -73.95
N HIS A 99 39.25 -50.84 -74.32
CA HIS A 99 38.99 -49.53 -73.69
C HIS A 99 37.48 -49.23 -73.50
N ALA A 100 36.62 -49.77 -74.39
CA ALA A 100 35.18 -49.64 -74.32
C ALA A 100 34.53 -50.34 -73.11
N ALA A 101 35.08 -51.48 -72.65
CA ALA A 101 34.55 -52.21 -71.49
C ALA A 101 34.88 -51.50 -70.17
N VAL A 102 36.07 -50.90 -70.07
CA VAL A 102 36.51 -50.08 -68.93
C VAL A 102 35.67 -48.79 -68.83
N LEU A 103 35.41 -48.12 -69.97
CA LEU A 103 34.56 -46.92 -70.02
C LEU A 103 33.10 -47.18 -69.64
N LYS A 104 32.50 -48.28 -70.14
CA LYS A 104 31.13 -48.70 -69.79
C LYS A 104 31.02 -49.01 -68.29
N GLY A 105 32.10 -49.50 -67.73
CA GLY A 105 32.22 -49.86 -66.35
C GLY A 105 32.31 -48.69 -65.35
N TYR A 106 33.14 -47.69 -65.63
CA TYR A 106 33.12 -46.43 -64.86
C TYR A 106 31.76 -45.72 -64.99
N ALA A 107 31.11 -45.78 -66.16
CA ALA A 107 29.76 -45.26 -66.37
C ALA A 107 28.68 -46.01 -65.55
N SER A 108 28.92 -47.28 -65.21
CA SER A 108 28.07 -48.07 -64.29
C SER A 108 28.42 -47.90 -62.80
N GLY A 109 29.40 -47.06 -62.48
CA GLY A 109 29.72 -46.65 -61.11
C GLY A 109 30.75 -47.53 -60.39
N ALA A 110 31.64 -48.22 -61.10
CA ALA A 110 32.78 -48.91 -60.51
C ALA A 110 33.79 -47.92 -59.92
N VAL A 111 34.45 -48.34 -58.83
CA VAL A 111 35.55 -47.57 -58.26
C VAL A 111 36.89 -47.98 -58.88
N ASP A 112 37.04 -49.25 -59.28
CA ASP A 112 38.29 -49.77 -59.84
C ASP A 112 38.09 -51.05 -60.69
N TYR A 113 39.12 -51.44 -61.46
CA TYR A 113 39.18 -52.64 -62.30
C TYR A 113 40.43 -53.47 -62.04
N LEU A 114 40.30 -54.81 -62.00
CA LEU A 114 41.41 -55.74 -61.92
C LEU A 114 41.30 -56.85 -62.97
N PHE A 115 42.42 -57.15 -63.63
CA PHE A 115 42.49 -58.15 -64.70
C PHE A 115 42.94 -59.52 -64.15
N LYS A 116 42.29 -60.61 -64.57
CA LYS A 116 42.65 -61.99 -64.22
C LYS A 116 43.71 -62.52 -65.22
N PRO A 117 44.80 -63.17 -64.75
CA PRO A 117 45.19 -63.39 -63.36
C PRO A 117 45.75 -62.10 -62.71
N PHE A 118 45.26 -61.74 -61.53
CA PHE A 118 45.68 -60.53 -60.81
C PHE A 118 46.84 -60.82 -59.84
N ASP A 119 47.71 -59.83 -59.64
CA ASP A 119 48.80 -59.91 -58.66
C ASP A 119 48.23 -59.76 -57.22
N PRO A 120 48.44 -60.76 -56.33
CA PRO A 120 48.06 -60.66 -54.91
C PRO A 120 48.64 -59.44 -54.19
N GLN A 121 49.80 -58.94 -54.62
CA GLN A 121 50.45 -57.75 -54.04
C GLN A 121 49.74 -56.44 -54.42
N ILE A 122 48.90 -56.43 -55.45
CA ILE A 122 48.15 -55.26 -55.92
C ILE A 122 46.71 -55.28 -55.40
N LEU A 123 46.06 -56.46 -55.43
CA LEU A 123 44.67 -56.61 -55.01
C LEU A 123 44.49 -56.29 -53.52
N ARG A 124 45.39 -56.79 -52.66
CA ARG A 124 45.27 -56.61 -51.19
C ARG A 124 45.32 -55.14 -50.75
N PRO A 125 46.33 -54.31 -51.14
CA PRO A 125 46.35 -52.90 -50.77
C PRO A 125 45.15 -52.11 -51.29
N LYS A 126 44.64 -52.44 -52.49
CA LYS A 126 43.46 -51.78 -53.06
C LYS A 126 42.20 -52.07 -52.25
N VAL A 127 41.97 -53.35 -51.89
CA VAL A 127 40.87 -53.75 -51.01
C VAL A 127 40.96 -53.02 -49.68
N GLN A 128 42.15 -52.99 -49.06
CA GLN A 128 42.36 -52.31 -47.79
C GLN A 128 42.05 -50.81 -47.86
N ALA A 129 42.59 -50.08 -48.84
CA ALA A 129 42.39 -48.64 -48.98
C ALA A 129 40.91 -48.27 -49.16
N LEU A 130 40.15 -49.07 -49.92
CA LEU A 130 38.73 -48.83 -50.13
C LEU A 130 37.89 -49.16 -48.90
N LEU A 131 38.24 -50.21 -48.15
CA LEU A 131 37.57 -50.53 -46.89
C LEU A 131 37.81 -49.44 -45.84
N GLU A 132 39.06 -48.95 -45.69
CA GLU A 132 39.40 -47.83 -44.79
C GLU A 132 38.62 -46.55 -45.16
N GLN A 133 38.53 -46.22 -46.45
CA GLN A 133 37.77 -45.06 -46.91
C GLN A 133 36.27 -45.18 -46.61
N GLN A 134 35.71 -46.38 -46.74
CA GLN A 134 34.30 -46.64 -46.41
C GLN A 134 34.03 -46.53 -44.92
N HIS A 135 34.92 -47.07 -44.11
CA HIS A 135 34.86 -46.96 -42.66
C HIS A 135 34.84 -45.49 -42.21
N ASN A 136 35.80 -44.69 -42.68
CA ASN A 136 35.89 -43.26 -42.34
C ASN A 136 34.63 -42.49 -42.74
N ARG A 137 34.06 -42.77 -43.92
CA ARG A 137 32.83 -42.10 -44.37
C ARG A 137 31.64 -42.42 -43.47
N ARG A 138 31.46 -43.69 -43.09
CA ARG A 138 30.37 -44.10 -42.17
C ARG A 138 30.54 -43.46 -40.79
N SER A 139 31.77 -43.42 -40.27
CA SER A 139 32.07 -42.79 -38.98
C SER A 139 31.76 -41.29 -38.97
N LEU A 140 32.12 -40.57 -40.04
CA LEU A 140 31.77 -39.14 -40.18
C LEU A 140 30.26 -38.90 -40.25
N GLN A 141 29.52 -39.75 -40.98
CA GLN A 141 28.07 -39.64 -41.06
C GLN A 141 27.39 -39.90 -39.71
N ARG A 142 27.87 -40.89 -38.95
CA ARG A 142 27.40 -41.17 -37.59
C ARG A 142 27.64 -39.98 -36.67
N LEU A 143 28.88 -39.47 -36.62
CA LEU A 143 29.22 -38.34 -35.77
C LEU A 143 28.41 -37.08 -36.11
N SER A 144 28.19 -36.80 -37.40
CA SER A 144 27.34 -35.68 -37.83
C SER A 144 25.90 -35.86 -37.36
N HIS A 145 25.35 -37.06 -37.50
CA HIS A 145 23.99 -37.36 -37.06
C HIS A 145 23.84 -37.28 -35.53
N ASP A 146 24.82 -37.80 -34.79
CA ASP A 146 24.84 -37.73 -33.33
C ASP A 146 24.90 -36.27 -32.86
N LEU A 147 25.72 -35.44 -33.51
CA LEU A 147 25.84 -34.01 -33.22
C LEU A 147 24.56 -33.23 -33.54
N GLU A 148 23.88 -33.54 -34.65
CA GLU A 148 22.57 -32.96 -34.98
C GLU A 148 21.52 -33.35 -33.95
N THR A 149 21.51 -34.61 -33.51
CA THR A 149 20.58 -35.13 -32.51
C THR A 149 20.80 -34.46 -31.15
N GLU A 150 22.06 -34.34 -30.71
CA GLU A 150 22.45 -33.62 -29.49
C GLU A 150 22.07 -32.13 -29.55
N ARG A 151 22.28 -31.47 -30.70
CA ARG A 151 21.86 -30.07 -30.89
C ARG A 151 20.34 -29.90 -30.79
N ALA A 152 19.59 -30.77 -31.46
CA ALA A 152 18.13 -30.75 -31.42
C ALA A 152 17.60 -31.02 -30.00
N PHE A 153 18.21 -31.97 -29.29
CA PHE A 153 17.88 -32.26 -27.89
C PHE A 153 18.10 -31.04 -27.00
N ASN A 154 19.28 -30.42 -27.05
CA ASN A 154 19.60 -29.23 -26.25
C ASN A 154 18.68 -28.03 -26.56
N ALA A 155 18.37 -27.80 -27.85
CA ALA A 155 17.41 -26.76 -28.25
C ALA A 155 16.02 -27.01 -27.64
N SER A 156 15.54 -28.26 -27.73
CA SER A 156 14.26 -28.66 -27.14
C SER A 156 14.22 -28.49 -25.62
N VAL A 157 15.32 -28.74 -24.91
CA VAL A 157 15.41 -28.52 -23.45
C VAL A 157 15.28 -27.04 -23.12
N LEU A 158 15.95 -26.15 -23.88
CA LEU A 158 15.88 -24.71 -23.67
C LEU A 158 14.51 -24.12 -24.03
N GLU A 159 13.86 -24.64 -25.07
CA GLU A 159 12.51 -24.21 -25.49
C GLU A 159 11.42 -24.57 -24.47
N ASN A 160 11.55 -25.72 -23.80
CA ASN A 160 10.58 -26.19 -22.81
C ASN A 160 10.96 -25.84 -21.36
N ALA A 161 12.05 -25.09 -21.15
CA ALA A 161 12.42 -24.63 -19.82
C ALA A 161 11.39 -23.63 -19.29
N ALA A 162 10.92 -23.84 -18.07
CA ALA A 162 9.97 -22.92 -17.41
C ALA A 162 10.66 -21.63 -16.94
N GLU A 163 11.96 -21.69 -16.67
CA GLU A 163 12.76 -20.52 -16.28
C GLU A 163 13.16 -19.71 -17.52
N GLY A 164 13.18 -18.38 -17.37
CA GLY A 164 13.71 -17.49 -18.38
C GLY A 164 15.23 -17.61 -18.45
N ILE A 165 15.78 -17.91 -19.61
CA ILE A 165 17.22 -18.07 -19.82
C ILE A 165 17.70 -17.04 -20.85
N LEU A 166 18.69 -16.24 -20.47
CA LEU A 166 19.40 -15.30 -21.33
C LEU A 166 20.88 -15.66 -21.39
N VAL A 167 21.51 -15.44 -22.54
CA VAL A 167 22.97 -15.39 -22.65
C VAL A 167 23.38 -13.97 -22.98
N VAL A 168 24.28 -13.43 -22.18
CA VAL A 168 24.75 -12.04 -22.26
C VAL A 168 26.25 -12.05 -22.50
N ALA A 169 26.70 -11.34 -23.53
CA ALA A 169 28.12 -11.24 -23.85
C ALA A 169 28.89 -10.35 -22.86
N ASP A 170 30.22 -10.32 -22.99
CA ASP A 170 31.11 -9.49 -22.15
C ASP A 170 30.88 -7.98 -22.30
N ASP A 171 30.27 -7.55 -23.41
CA ASP A 171 29.79 -6.18 -23.68
C ASP A 171 28.43 -5.84 -23.01
N GLY A 172 27.78 -6.82 -22.37
CA GLY A 172 26.48 -6.65 -21.72
C GLY A 172 25.28 -6.78 -22.66
N LEU A 173 25.50 -7.18 -23.91
CA LEU A 173 24.44 -7.37 -24.91
C LEU A 173 23.87 -8.78 -24.89
N ILE A 174 22.56 -8.90 -25.03
CA ILE A 174 21.86 -10.17 -25.11
C ILE A 174 22.17 -10.84 -26.46
N ARG A 175 22.61 -12.11 -26.40
CA ARG A 175 22.93 -12.97 -27.57
C ARG A 175 21.95 -14.12 -27.75
N PHE A 176 21.24 -14.49 -26.70
CA PHE A 176 20.26 -15.55 -26.72
C PHE A 176 19.18 -15.28 -25.68
N ALA A 177 17.94 -15.59 -26.02
CA ALA A 177 16.80 -15.59 -25.13
C ALA A 177 15.92 -16.79 -25.44
N ASN A 178 15.56 -17.57 -24.42
CA ASN A 178 14.59 -18.65 -24.60
C ASN A 178 13.14 -18.13 -24.68
N PRO A 179 12.16 -18.97 -25.05
CA PRO A 179 10.75 -18.56 -25.10
C PRO A 179 10.22 -18.07 -23.75
N ALA A 180 10.63 -18.66 -22.63
CA ALA A 180 10.16 -18.29 -21.30
C ALA A 180 10.54 -16.85 -20.91
N ILE A 181 11.78 -16.40 -21.16
CA ILE A 181 12.16 -15.01 -20.90
C ILE A 181 11.51 -14.04 -21.89
N SER A 182 11.30 -14.47 -23.13
CA SER A 182 10.61 -13.65 -24.14
C SER A 182 9.16 -13.37 -23.72
N PHE A 183 8.49 -14.39 -23.16
CA PHE A 183 7.16 -14.24 -22.55
C PHE A 183 7.19 -13.35 -21.30
N LEU A 184 8.18 -13.53 -20.42
CA LEU A 184 8.31 -12.74 -19.19
C LEU A 184 8.58 -11.26 -19.48
N LEU A 185 9.42 -10.93 -20.46
CA LEU A 185 9.74 -9.55 -20.83
C LEU A 185 8.73 -8.90 -21.80
N ASP A 186 7.75 -9.67 -22.27
CA ASP A 186 6.79 -9.28 -23.31
C ASP A 186 7.47 -8.76 -24.59
N ALA A 187 8.54 -9.46 -25.02
CA ALA A 187 9.33 -9.08 -26.18
C ALA A 187 9.89 -10.33 -26.88
N PRO A 188 9.75 -10.46 -28.22
CA PRO A 188 10.35 -11.57 -28.95
C PRO A 188 11.88 -11.43 -29.01
N PHE A 189 12.59 -12.57 -29.15
CA PHE A 189 14.05 -12.61 -29.21
C PHE A 189 14.65 -11.61 -30.23
N ASP A 190 14.04 -11.46 -31.40
CA ASP A 190 14.49 -10.53 -32.45
C ASP A 190 14.58 -9.06 -31.98
N GLN A 191 13.82 -8.68 -30.94
CA GLN A 191 13.88 -7.36 -30.33
C GLN A 191 14.84 -7.31 -29.16
N LEU A 192 15.05 -8.43 -28.47
CA LEU A 192 15.95 -8.53 -27.31
C LEU A 192 17.42 -8.66 -27.74
N GLU A 193 17.69 -9.29 -28.88
CA GLU A 193 19.04 -9.49 -29.39
C GLU A 193 19.75 -8.15 -29.61
N GLY A 194 20.94 -8.01 -29.03
CA GLY A 194 21.73 -6.77 -29.11
C GLY A 194 21.27 -5.65 -28.18
N MET A 195 20.23 -5.83 -27.37
CA MET A 195 19.89 -4.91 -26.28
C MET A 195 20.76 -5.17 -25.05
N SER A 196 20.98 -4.14 -24.24
CA SER A 196 21.68 -4.28 -22.96
C SER A 196 20.78 -4.92 -21.91
N LEU A 197 21.30 -5.89 -21.16
CA LEU A 197 20.61 -6.51 -20.02
C LEU A 197 20.13 -5.46 -19.00
N LEU A 198 20.92 -4.42 -18.76
CA LEU A 198 20.63 -3.39 -17.75
C LEU A 198 19.37 -2.58 -18.07
N ASN A 199 18.92 -2.53 -19.33
CA ASN A 199 17.67 -1.86 -19.69
C ASN A 199 16.43 -2.52 -19.08
N PHE A 200 16.54 -3.82 -18.78
CA PHE A 200 15.43 -4.61 -18.25
C PHE A 200 15.53 -4.79 -16.74
N ILE A 201 16.66 -4.47 -16.09
CA ILE A 201 16.84 -4.65 -14.64
C ILE A 201 16.66 -3.31 -13.93
N GLN A 202 15.74 -3.27 -12.97
CA GLN A 202 15.63 -2.14 -12.06
C GLN A 202 16.71 -2.26 -10.98
N SER A 203 17.90 -1.76 -11.27
CA SER A 203 19.04 -1.72 -10.33
C SER A 203 19.18 -0.34 -9.67
N PRO A 204 19.56 -0.26 -8.39
CA PRO A 204 19.87 1.00 -7.71
C PRO A 204 21.20 1.66 -8.14
N ASP A 205 22.18 0.90 -8.66
CA ASP A 205 23.60 1.28 -8.44
C ASP A 205 24.46 1.61 -9.67
N SER A 206 24.04 1.41 -10.92
CA SER A 206 24.82 1.93 -12.07
C SER A 206 24.07 1.85 -13.40
N THR A 207 24.26 2.88 -14.25
CA THR A 207 23.76 2.89 -15.65
C THR A 207 24.75 2.26 -16.63
N LEU A 208 25.99 2.02 -16.21
CA LEU A 208 27.06 1.48 -17.05
C LEU A 208 27.32 0.01 -16.74
N TRP A 209 27.43 -0.81 -17.80
CA TRP A 209 27.70 -2.25 -17.69
C TRP A 209 28.97 -2.58 -16.90
N ALA A 210 30.04 -1.81 -17.10
CA ALA A 210 31.34 -2.02 -16.47
C ALA A 210 31.31 -1.91 -14.93
N ASP A 211 30.36 -1.13 -14.40
CA ASP A 211 30.20 -0.90 -12.96
C ASP A 211 29.11 -1.81 -12.36
N SER A 212 28.53 -2.70 -13.15
CA SER A 212 27.46 -3.60 -12.68
C SER A 212 28.02 -4.80 -11.92
N ALA A 213 27.24 -5.29 -10.95
CA ALA A 213 27.55 -6.54 -10.26
C ALA A 213 27.67 -7.74 -11.22
N PHE A 214 26.96 -7.70 -12.36
CA PHE A 214 27.04 -8.71 -13.42
C PHE A 214 28.42 -8.76 -14.07
N TYR A 215 28.98 -7.60 -14.41
CA TYR A 215 30.31 -7.54 -15.00
C TYR A 215 31.41 -7.94 -14.01
N GLN A 216 31.27 -7.56 -12.74
CA GLN A 216 32.18 -8.02 -11.69
C GLN A 216 32.13 -9.55 -11.52
N ALA A 217 30.93 -10.14 -11.50
CA ALA A 217 30.76 -11.59 -11.44
C ALA A 217 31.37 -12.31 -12.66
N PHE A 218 31.27 -11.70 -13.86
CA PHE A 218 31.94 -12.20 -15.06
C PHE A 218 33.47 -12.20 -14.92
N LEU A 219 34.06 -11.10 -14.44
CA LEU A 219 35.50 -10.97 -14.25
C LEU A 219 36.04 -11.94 -13.19
N GLN A 220 35.34 -12.07 -12.07
CA GLN A 220 35.73 -12.93 -10.94
C GLN A 220 35.40 -14.41 -11.17
N ARG A 221 34.59 -14.70 -12.19
CA ARG A 221 34.05 -16.03 -12.51
C ARG A 221 33.23 -16.65 -11.38
N GLU A 222 32.45 -15.83 -10.69
CA GLU A 222 31.59 -16.26 -9.60
C GLU A 222 30.12 -16.29 -10.03
N THR A 223 29.33 -17.10 -9.31
CA THR A 223 27.88 -17.12 -9.50
C THR A 223 27.24 -16.02 -8.65
N LEU A 224 26.57 -15.07 -9.30
CA LEU A 224 25.81 -14.02 -8.62
C LEU A 224 24.36 -14.46 -8.49
N ARG A 225 23.79 -14.36 -7.28
CA ARG A 225 22.38 -14.66 -7.01
C ARG A 225 21.70 -13.46 -6.37
N ILE A 226 20.57 -13.04 -6.93
CA ILE A 226 19.76 -11.94 -6.45
C ILE A 226 18.33 -12.46 -6.28
N HIS A 227 17.86 -12.57 -5.04
CA HIS A 227 16.56 -13.17 -4.74
C HIS A 227 15.37 -12.21 -4.88
N ASP A 228 15.63 -10.90 -4.74
CA ASP A 228 14.60 -9.84 -4.80
C ASP A 228 14.90 -8.82 -5.91
N ALA A 229 15.13 -9.29 -7.13
CA ALA A 229 15.30 -8.42 -8.29
C ALA A 229 13.93 -7.98 -8.86
N VAL A 230 13.92 -6.86 -9.58
CA VAL A 230 12.76 -6.42 -10.35
C VAL A 230 13.19 -6.25 -11.79
N LEU A 231 12.56 -7.00 -12.69
CA LEU A 231 12.66 -6.78 -14.13
C LEU A 231 11.59 -5.81 -14.60
N ARG A 232 11.84 -5.13 -15.70
CA ARG A 232 10.88 -4.31 -16.43
C ARG A 232 10.60 -4.97 -17.77
N THR A 233 9.33 -5.14 -18.11
CA THR A 233 8.95 -5.52 -19.48
C THR A 233 9.36 -4.43 -20.47
N ALA A 234 9.34 -4.74 -21.78
CA ALA A 234 9.53 -3.73 -22.81
C ALA A 234 8.52 -2.56 -22.70
N GLY A 235 7.31 -2.83 -22.20
CA GLY A 235 6.28 -1.84 -21.88
C GLY A 235 6.45 -1.14 -20.52
N GLY A 236 7.53 -1.38 -19.79
CA GLY A 236 7.88 -0.71 -18.53
C GLY A 236 7.21 -1.26 -17.26
N HIS A 237 6.49 -2.39 -17.33
CA HIS A 237 5.82 -2.97 -16.18
C HIS A 237 6.81 -3.72 -15.29
N PRO A 238 6.83 -3.49 -13.96
CA PRO A 238 7.75 -4.17 -13.06
C PRO A 238 7.29 -5.60 -12.75
N ILE A 239 8.21 -6.57 -12.83
CA ILE A 239 8.01 -7.98 -12.52
C ILE A 239 9.02 -8.40 -11.45
N PRO A 240 8.57 -8.88 -10.27
CA PRO A 240 9.48 -9.40 -9.26
C PRO A 240 10.07 -10.74 -9.67
N VAL A 241 11.39 -10.88 -9.65
CA VAL A 241 12.09 -12.09 -10.07
C VAL A 241 13.24 -12.46 -9.14
N ALA A 242 13.57 -13.75 -9.11
CA ALA A 242 14.85 -14.24 -8.63
C ALA A 242 15.77 -14.47 -9.82
N LEU A 243 17.01 -13.98 -9.73
CA LEU A 243 17.95 -13.96 -10.83
C LEU A 243 19.27 -14.62 -10.41
N SER A 244 19.79 -15.51 -11.25
CA SER A 244 21.09 -16.16 -11.06
C SER A 244 21.94 -15.99 -12.31
N CYS A 245 23.16 -15.47 -12.15
CA CYS A 245 24.12 -15.31 -13.23
C CYS A 245 25.33 -16.20 -13.00
N ALA A 246 25.71 -16.96 -14.02
CA ALA A 246 26.92 -17.76 -14.00
C ALA A 246 27.74 -17.52 -15.29
N PRO A 247 29.08 -17.45 -15.19
CA PRO A 247 29.94 -17.36 -16.37
C PRO A 247 29.96 -18.68 -17.14
N LEU A 248 29.90 -18.59 -18.47
CA LEU A 248 30.12 -19.73 -19.37
C LEU A 248 31.62 -20.03 -19.55
N PRO A 249 32.00 -21.22 -20.06
CA PRO A 249 33.39 -21.58 -20.31
C PRO A 249 34.16 -20.54 -21.14
N THR A 250 35.49 -20.44 -20.90
CA THR A 250 36.34 -19.34 -21.39
C THR A 250 36.26 -19.07 -22.90
N GLU A 251 35.96 -20.08 -23.71
CA GLU A 251 35.84 -19.95 -25.16
C GLU A 251 34.62 -19.13 -25.60
N GLN A 252 33.58 -19.05 -24.77
CA GLN A 252 32.31 -18.39 -25.11
C GLN A 252 32.23 -16.92 -24.66
N ARG A 253 33.06 -16.50 -23.69
CA ARG A 253 33.10 -15.12 -23.13
C ARG A 253 31.71 -14.51 -22.88
N ALA A 254 30.84 -15.26 -22.20
CA ALA A 254 29.47 -14.84 -21.94
C ALA A 254 29.01 -15.27 -20.53
N LEU A 255 27.92 -14.66 -20.06
CA LEU A 255 27.18 -15.01 -18.86
C LEU A 255 25.88 -15.71 -19.27
N VAL A 256 25.52 -16.79 -18.58
CA VAL A 256 24.14 -17.28 -18.57
C VAL A 256 23.40 -16.64 -17.41
N VAL A 257 22.24 -16.07 -17.69
CA VAL A 257 21.35 -15.47 -16.70
C VAL A 257 20.05 -16.28 -16.68
N THR A 258 19.76 -16.90 -15.55
CA THR A 258 18.47 -17.56 -15.31
C THR A 258 17.59 -16.66 -14.46
N VAL A 259 16.32 -16.60 -14.83
CA VAL A 259 15.31 -15.71 -14.27
C VAL A 259 14.08 -16.53 -13.91
N LEU A 260 13.68 -16.46 -12.65
CA LEU A 260 12.48 -17.10 -12.14
C LEU A 260 11.45 -16.03 -11.74
N ASP A 261 10.24 -16.12 -12.28
CA ASP A 261 9.13 -15.25 -11.91
C ASP A 261 8.66 -15.55 -10.48
N MET A 262 8.71 -14.52 -9.61
CA MET A 262 8.30 -14.60 -8.21
C MET A 262 6.91 -13.99 -7.98
N SER A 263 6.21 -13.57 -9.02
CA SER A 263 4.91 -12.87 -8.92
C SER A 263 3.85 -13.74 -8.25
N VAL A 264 3.70 -15.00 -8.67
CA VAL A 264 2.73 -15.94 -8.09
C VAL A 264 3.05 -16.21 -6.62
N VAL A 265 4.33 -16.44 -6.31
CA VAL A 265 4.79 -16.74 -4.94
C VAL A 265 4.58 -15.53 -4.02
N ARG A 266 4.94 -14.32 -4.45
CA ARG A 266 4.72 -13.09 -3.68
C ARG A 266 3.23 -12.79 -3.49
N ASN A 267 2.41 -12.95 -4.54
CA ASN A 267 0.97 -12.75 -4.43
C ASN A 267 0.34 -13.75 -3.44
N LEU A 268 0.72 -15.02 -3.53
CA LEU A 268 0.27 -16.05 -2.59
C LEU A 268 0.73 -15.76 -1.17
N HIS A 269 1.97 -15.31 -0.98
CA HIS A 269 2.48 -14.92 0.34
C HIS A 269 1.69 -13.76 0.93
N GLN A 270 1.44 -12.72 0.12
CA GLN A 270 0.64 -11.56 0.53
C GLN A 270 -0.82 -11.95 0.83
N GLN A 271 -1.41 -12.87 0.06
CA GLN A 271 -2.73 -13.44 0.33
C GLN A 271 -2.75 -14.24 1.63
N LEU A 272 -1.72 -15.06 1.89
CA LEU A 272 -1.59 -15.83 3.13
C LEU A 272 -1.40 -14.92 4.35
N GLU A 273 -0.60 -13.86 4.23
CA GLU A 273 -0.46 -12.85 5.27
C GLU A 273 -1.80 -12.15 5.54
N TYR A 274 -2.50 -11.75 4.48
CA TYR A 274 -3.83 -11.14 4.60
C TYR A 274 -4.83 -12.10 5.28
N GLN A 275 -4.87 -13.37 4.89
CA GLN A 275 -5.70 -14.40 5.52
C GLN A 275 -5.29 -14.71 6.96
N ALA A 276 -4.01 -14.59 7.31
CA ALA A 276 -3.54 -14.83 8.67
C ALA A 276 -4.01 -13.77 9.66
N ILE A 277 -4.30 -12.54 9.20
CA ILE A 277 -4.66 -11.40 10.06
C ILE A 277 -6.10 -10.90 9.86
N THR A 278 -6.82 -11.35 8.84
CA THR A 278 -8.22 -10.96 8.58
C THR A 278 -9.20 -12.12 8.78
N ASP A 279 -10.46 -11.77 9.06
CA ASP A 279 -11.59 -12.70 9.06
C ASP A 279 -12.06 -12.90 7.60
N PRO A 280 -12.05 -14.14 7.06
CA PRO A 280 -12.32 -14.39 5.65
C PRO A 280 -13.77 -14.09 5.23
N LEU A 281 -14.71 -14.08 6.19
CA LEU A 281 -16.10 -13.76 5.91
C LEU A 281 -16.27 -12.24 5.76
N THR A 282 -15.93 -11.49 6.81
CA THR A 282 -16.25 -10.05 6.91
C THR A 282 -15.18 -9.11 6.32
N GLY A 283 -13.96 -9.63 6.12
CA GLY A 283 -12.79 -8.85 5.72
C GLY A 283 -12.37 -7.81 6.76
N LEU A 284 -12.80 -7.95 8.02
CA LEU A 284 -12.26 -7.21 9.17
C LEU A 284 -11.00 -7.91 9.69
N LEU A 285 -10.28 -7.28 10.63
CA LEU A 285 -9.20 -7.99 11.31
C LEU A 285 -9.78 -9.18 12.09
N ASN A 286 -9.08 -10.30 12.06
CA ASN A 286 -9.34 -11.39 13.00
C ASN A 286 -8.71 -11.08 14.35
N ARG A 287 -8.94 -11.94 15.35
CA ARG A 287 -8.36 -11.78 16.69
C ARG A 287 -6.85 -11.54 16.67
N ARG A 288 -6.09 -12.28 15.86
CA ARG A 288 -4.62 -12.13 15.79
C ARG A 288 -4.23 -10.78 15.19
N GLY A 289 -4.84 -10.39 14.08
CA GLY A 289 -4.60 -9.10 13.43
C GLY A 289 -4.95 -7.93 14.33
N PHE A 290 -6.06 -8.02 15.06
CA PHE A 290 -6.47 -7.00 16.02
C PHE A 290 -5.44 -6.79 17.12
N TYR A 291 -4.96 -7.87 17.75
CA TYR A 291 -3.95 -7.77 18.81
C TYR A 291 -2.67 -7.07 18.30
N GLN A 292 -2.19 -7.45 17.12
CA GLN A 292 -0.97 -6.86 16.54
C GLN A 292 -1.11 -5.34 16.29
N VAL A 293 -2.24 -4.91 15.72
CA VAL A 293 -2.47 -3.51 15.38
C VAL A 293 -2.84 -2.69 16.63
N ALA A 294 -3.68 -3.22 17.50
CA ALA A 294 -4.15 -2.53 18.70
C ALA A 294 -3.05 -2.36 19.76
N GLU A 295 -2.17 -3.34 19.98
CA GLU A 295 -1.01 -3.18 20.88
C GLU A 295 -0.07 -2.07 20.39
N SER A 296 0.17 -2.03 19.08
CA SER A 296 0.99 -0.98 18.47
C SER A 296 0.36 0.42 18.65
N ALA A 297 -0.96 0.53 18.49
CA ALA A 297 -1.70 1.78 18.69
C ALA A 297 -1.71 2.25 20.16
N LEU A 298 -1.89 1.34 21.11
CA LEU A 298 -1.81 1.63 22.55
C LEU A 298 -0.42 2.15 22.94
N LEU A 299 0.65 1.50 22.45
CA LEU A 299 2.05 1.90 22.73
C LEU A 299 2.41 3.27 22.15
N LEU A 300 1.90 3.62 20.97
CA LEU A 300 2.16 4.93 20.36
C LEU A 300 1.56 6.07 21.17
N ASN A 301 0.40 5.85 21.78
CA ASN A 301 -0.35 6.88 22.51
C ASN A 301 -0.02 7.02 23.99
N GLU A 302 0.83 6.17 24.58
CA GLU A 302 1.43 6.44 25.90
C GLU A 302 2.12 7.82 25.95
N ARG A 303 2.48 8.39 24.79
CA ARG A 303 3.15 9.69 24.67
C ARG A 303 2.24 10.87 24.34
N SER A 304 1.01 10.66 23.91
CA SER A 304 0.13 11.71 23.34
C SER A 304 -0.96 12.19 24.31
N GLU A 305 -1.09 11.58 25.49
CA GLU A 305 -2.10 11.87 26.53
C GLU A 305 -3.56 11.87 26.05
N ARG A 306 -3.84 11.36 24.84
CA ARG A 306 -5.19 11.29 24.29
C ARG A 306 -5.93 10.06 24.79
N PRO A 307 -7.20 10.19 25.22
CA PRO A 307 -7.99 9.04 25.63
C PRO A 307 -8.30 8.14 24.43
N GLN A 308 -8.28 6.83 24.65
CA GLN A 308 -8.74 5.83 23.70
C GLN A 308 -9.88 5.04 24.32
N ALA A 309 -10.75 4.47 23.50
CA ALA A 309 -11.81 3.59 23.99
C ALA A 309 -11.96 2.34 23.13
N LEU A 310 -12.12 1.20 23.80
CA LEU A 310 -12.44 -0.07 23.18
C LEU A 310 -13.94 -0.34 23.32
N LEU A 311 -14.58 -0.57 22.18
CA LEU A 311 -15.95 -1.06 22.10
C LEU A 311 -15.91 -2.56 21.87
N PHE A 312 -16.61 -3.32 22.70
CA PHE A 312 -16.89 -4.74 22.52
C PHE A 312 -18.37 -4.90 22.22
N LEU A 313 -18.69 -5.46 21.05
CA LEU A 313 -20.05 -5.55 20.53
C LEU A 313 -20.45 -7.01 20.39
N ASP A 314 -21.69 -7.31 20.73
CA ASP A 314 -22.29 -8.62 20.53
C ASP A 314 -23.70 -8.49 19.96
N LEU A 315 -24.01 -9.31 18.95
CA LEU A 315 -25.28 -9.27 18.24
C LEU A 315 -26.39 -10.00 19.01
N ASP A 316 -27.35 -9.22 19.50
CA ASP A 316 -28.50 -9.74 20.23
C ASP A 316 -29.40 -10.58 19.32
N GLY A 317 -29.53 -11.87 19.67
CA GLY A 317 -30.45 -12.78 18.99
C GLY A 317 -29.90 -13.43 17.71
N PHE A 318 -28.60 -13.27 17.40
CA PHE A 318 -27.98 -13.87 16.22
C PHE A 318 -28.16 -15.39 16.14
N LYS A 319 -28.08 -16.10 17.27
CA LYS A 319 -28.36 -17.54 17.32
C LYS A 319 -29.75 -17.90 16.79
N ARG A 320 -30.79 -17.11 17.09
CA ARG A 320 -32.15 -17.36 16.59
C ARG A 320 -32.23 -17.20 15.08
N ILE A 321 -31.45 -16.30 14.50
CA ILE A 321 -31.36 -16.10 13.05
C ILE A 321 -30.77 -17.36 12.41
N ASN A 322 -29.64 -17.86 12.93
CA ASN A 322 -29.05 -19.11 12.45
C ASN A 322 -29.99 -20.30 12.60
N ASP A 323 -30.67 -20.42 13.75
CA ASP A 323 -31.58 -21.54 14.01
C ASP A 323 -32.85 -21.48 13.13
N SER A 324 -33.29 -20.29 12.70
CA SER A 324 -34.54 -20.12 11.93
C SER A 324 -34.34 -20.01 10.42
N LEU A 325 -33.25 -19.38 9.97
CA LEU A 325 -32.99 -19.02 8.57
C LEU A 325 -31.74 -19.73 7.99
N GLY A 326 -31.00 -20.46 8.83
CA GLY A 326 -29.79 -21.17 8.44
C GLY A 326 -28.52 -20.31 8.48
N HIS A 327 -27.37 -20.98 8.35
CA HIS A 327 -26.05 -20.34 8.47
C HIS A 327 -25.74 -19.35 7.34
N GLU A 328 -26.21 -19.58 6.11
CA GLU A 328 -26.01 -18.62 5.01
C GLU A 328 -26.67 -17.26 5.29
N ALA A 329 -27.83 -17.27 5.94
CA ALA A 329 -28.49 -16.03 6.36
C ALA A 329 -27.68 -15.33 7.47
N GLY A 330 -27.15 -16.09 8.43
CA GLY A 330 -26.23 -15.58 9.45
C GLY A 330 -24.98 -14.94 8.87
N ASP A 331 -24.36 -15.57 7.87
CA ASP A 331 -23.17 -15.06 7.21
C ASP A 331 -23.43 -13.73 6.49
N ARG A 332 -24.60 -13.58 5.85
CA ARG A 332 -25.03 -12.29 5.27
C ARG A 332 -25.24 -11.21 6.32
N VAL A 333 -25.83 -11.56 7.47
CA VAL A 333 -25.98 -10.63 8.60
C VAL A 333 -24.62 -10.16 9.11
N LEU A 334 -23.65 -11.06 9.27
CA LEU A 334 -22.30 -10.72 9.74
C LEU A 334 -21.57 -9.79 8.75
N ASN A 335 -21.72 -10.04 7.45
CA ASN A 335 -21.19 -9.15 6.41
C ASN A 335 -21.83 -7.77 6.42
N TRP A 336 -23.14 -7.70 6.64
CA TRP A 336 -23.85 -6.44 6.76
C TRP A 336 -23.40 -5.65 7.99
N VAL A 337 -23.27 -6.31 9.16
CA VAL A 337 -22.77 -5.68 10.39
C VAL A 337 -21.36 -5.14 10.20
N ALA A 338 -20.48 -5.90 9.54
CA ALA A 338 -19.13 -5.45 9.21
C ALA A 338 -19.13 -4.20 8.30
N GLY A 339 -20.06 -4.13 7.34
CA GLY A 339 -20.30 -2.94 6.54
C GLY A 339 -20.74 -1.73 7.38
N GLN A 340 -21.70 -1.91 8.29
CA GLN A 340 -22.16 -0.84 9.18
C GLN A 340 -21.05 -0.31 10.10
N LEU A 341 -20.20 -1.19 10.61
CA LEU A 341 -19.02 -0.80 11.40
C LEU A 341 -18.04 0.04 10.57
N LYS A 342 -17.73 -0.39 9.35
CA LYS A 342 -16.85 0.35 8.43
C LYS A 342 -17.43 1.72 8.08
N ASP A 343 -18.72 1.81 7.77
CA ASP A 343 -19.38 3.07 7.40
C ASP A 343 -19.53 4.04 8.58
N CYS A 344 -19.67 3.52 9.80
CA CYS A 344 -19.89 4.34 10.99
C CYS A 344 -18.57 4.82 11.62
N LEU A 345 -17.56 3.94 11.67
CA LEU A 345 -16.32 4.16 12.41
C LEU A 345 -15.11 4.38 11.49
N GLY A 346 -15.11 3.81 10.28
CA GLY A 346 -14.15 4.09 9.22
C GLY A 346 -12.69 4.22 9.67
N THR A 347 -12.04 5.30 9.26
CA THR A 347 -10.64 5.63 9.58
C THR A 347 -10.40 6.02 11.04
N CYS A 348 -11.46 6.18 11.83
CA CYS A 348 -11.35 6.59 13.24
C CYS A 348 -11.19 5.39 14.19
N ALA A 349 -11.28 4.15 13.67
CA ALA A 349 -11.24 2.94 14.49
C ALA A 349 -10.50 1.78 13.83
N ILE A 350 -9.86 0.97 14.66
CA ILE A 350 -9.37 -0.36 14.28
C ILE A 350 -10.49 -1.36 14.53
N LEU A 351 -10.96 -2.02 13.47
CA LEU A 351 -12.14 -2.90 13.50
C LEU A 351 -11.75 -4.38 13.39
N ALA A 352 -12.35 -5.21 14.23
CA ALA A 352 -12.11 -6.64 14.21
C ALA A 352 -13.34 -7.47 14.56
N ARG A 353 -13.36 -8.71 14.07
CA ARG A 353 -14.29 -9.75 14.50
C ARG A 353 -13.53 -10.75 15.36
N MET A 354 -13.95 -10.91 16.61
CA MET A 354 -13.28 -11.80 17.58
C MET A 354 -13.65 -13.27 17.35
N GLY A 355 -14.86 -13.51 16.85
CA GLY A 355 -15.39 -14.83 16.51
C GLY A 355 -16.91 -14.84 16.69
N GLY A 356 -17.61 -15.75 16.02
CA GLY A 356 -19.07 -15.84 16.13
C GLY A 356 -19.77 -14.53 15.77
N ASP A 357 -20.55 -14.01 16.71
CA ASP A 357 -21.29 -12.74 16.68
C ASP A 357 -20.60 -11.57 17.41
N GLU A 358 -19.33 -11.75 17.82
CA GLU A 358 -18.58 -10.75 18.58
C GLU A 358 -17.69 -9.89 17.67
N PHE A 359 -17.84 -8.57 17.81
CA PHE A 359 -17.04 -7.56 17.12
C PHE A 359 -16.37 -6.63 18.12
N THR A 360 -15.27 -6.01 17.70
CA THR A 360 -14.53 -5.05 18.52
C THR A 360 -14.08 -3.87 17.68
N ALA A 361 -14.04 -2.70 18.30
CA ALA A 361 -13.52 -1.49 17.70
C ALA A 361 -12.66 -0.73 18.70
N LEU A 362 -11.41 -0.42 18.34
CA LEU A 362 -10.55 0.46 19.13
C LEU A 362 -10.56 1.87 18.51
N LEU A 363 -11.05 2.85 19.27
CA LEU A 363 -11.09 4.27 18.92
C LEU A 363 -9.80 4.93 19.39
N ASP A 364 -9.00 5.43 18.43
CA ASP A 364 -7.63 5.89 18.65
C ASP A 364 -7.52 7.43 18.81
N LEU A 365 -8.59 8.16 18.49
CA LEU A 365 -8.60 9.63 18.39
C LEU A 365 -9.80 10.23 19.11
N LEU A 366 -9.95 9.95 20.40
CA LEU A 366 -10.96 10.62 21.22
C LEU A 366 -10.36 11.87 21.87
N GLU A 367 -11.16 12.93 21.93
CA GLU A 367 -10.81 14.14 22.70
C GLU A 367 -11.14 13.94 24.17
N TYR A 368 -12.21 13.21 24.46
CA TYR A 368 -12.65 12.85 25.81
C TYR A 368 -13.33 11.46 25.82
N PRO A 369 -13.26 10.70 26.93
CA PRO A 369 -13.75 9.32 26.99
C PRO A 369 -15.24 9.16 26.66
N GLU A 370 -16.08 10.13 27.05
CA GLU A 370 -17.53 10.09 26.86
C GLU A 370 -17.95 10.06 25.37
N GLN A 371 -17.08 10.53 24.47
CA GLN A 371 -17.34 10.59 23.04
C GLN A 371 -17.58 9.19 22.42
N ALA A 372 -17.05 8.13 23.03
CA ALA A 372 -17.30 6.75 22.62
C ALA A 372 -18.78 6.38 22.67
N ALA A 373 -19.57 7.01 23.55
CA ALA A 373 -21.01 6.77 23.67
C ALA A 373 -21.77 7.18 22.41
N ARG A 374 -21.38 8.29 21.78
CA ARG A 374 -21.99 8.78 20.54
C ARG A 374 -21.82 7.77 19.41
N PHE A 375 -20.64 7.16 19.31
CA PHE A 375 -20.38 6.11 18.34
C PHE A 375 -21.19 4.85 18.66
N ALA A 376 -21.30 4.47 19.93
CA ALA A 376 -22.09 3.32 20.35
C ALA A 376 -23.59 3.50 20.06
N GLU A 377 -24.19 4.67 20.38
CA GLU A 377 -25.60 4.95 20.06
C GLU A 377 -25.86 4.91 18.56
N LYS A 378 -25.01 5.56 17.76
CA LYS A 378 -25.14 5.53 16.29
C LYS A 378 -25.05 4.12 15.72
N LEU A 379 -24.20 3.26 16.29
CA LEU A 379 -24.11 1.85 15.90
C LEU A 379 -25.37 1.09 16.29
N ILE A 380 -25.88 1.28 17.51
CA ILE A 380 -27.12 0.66 17.98
C ILE A 380 -28.29 1.05 17.06
N GLU A 381 -28.48 2.34 16.81
CA GLU A 381 -29.55 2.85 15.93
C GLU A 381 -29.48 2.27 14.53
N ARG A 382 -28.28 2.27 13.90
CA ARG A 382 -28.10 1.71 12.55
C ARG A 382 -28.34 0.22 12.50
N MET A 383 -27.93 -0.51 13.54
CA MET A 383 -28.08 -1.96 13.61
C MET A 383 -29.51 -2.38 13.97
N SER A 384 -30.29 -1.50 14.62
CA SER A 384 -31.69 -1.71 14.97
C SER A 384 -32.69 -1.46 13.82
N ILE A 385 -32.21 -1.09 12.63
CA ILE A 385 -33.07 -0.93 11.44
C ILE A 385 -33.47 -2.29 10.88
N TYR A 386 -34.72 -2.41 10.42
CA TYR A 386 -35.24 -3.60 9.71
C TYR A 386 -34.40 -3.90 8.46
N GLN A 387 -33.95 -5.15 8.32
CA GLN A 387 -33.32 -5.66 7.09
C GLN A 387 -34.21 -6.70 6.44
N GLU A 388 -34.43 -6.56 5.14
CA GLU A 388 -35.07 -7.58 4.32
C GLU A 388 -34.00 -8.52 3.76
N ILE A 389 -33.96 -9.75 4.29
CA ILE A 389 -33.06 -10.81 3.80
C ILE A 389 -33.94 -11.89 3.18
N ASP A 390 -33.80 -12.12 1.87
CA ASP A 390 -34.61 -13.09 1.10
C ASP A 390 -36.14 -12.90 1.24
N GLY A 391 -36.61 -11.66 1.39
CA GLY A 391 -38.04 -11.34 1.55
C GLY A 391 -38.57 -11.47 2.99
N LEU A 392 -37.69 -11.67 3.98
CA LEU A 392 -38.03 -11.75 5.40
C LEU A 392 -37.44 -10.56 6.16
N GLU A 393 -38.28 -9.88 6.93
CA GLU A 393 -37.86 -8.80 7.82
C GLU A 393 -37.17 -9.37 9.08
N VAL A 394 -35.90 -9.03 9.26
CA VAL A 394 -35.10 -9.42 10.42
C VAL A 394 -34.76 -8.18 11.24
N THR A 395 -35.10 -8.21 12.53
CA THR A 395 -34.66 -7.21 13.52
C THR A 395 -33.44 -7.71 14.28
N LEU A 396 -32.32 -7.02 14.14
CA LEU A 396 -31.09 -7.32 14.86
C LEU A 396 -30.89 -6.29 15.99
N GLY A 397 -30.44 -6.73 17.15
CA GLY A 397 -29.98 -5.83 18.22
C GLY A 397 -28.48 -5.94 18.39
N VAL A 398 -27.87 -4.96 19.06
CA VAL A 398 -26.47 -5.04 19.47
C VAL A 398 -26.32 -4.52 20.88
N SER A 399 -25.58 -5.26 21.71
CA SER A 399 -25.19 -4.83 23.04
C SER A 399 -23.71 -4.45 23.03
N ILE A 400 -23.38 -3.27 23.56
CA ILE A 400 -22.04 -2.69 23.46
C ILE A 400 -21.46 -2.45 24.85
N GLY A 401 -20.23 -2.91 25.09
CA GLY A 401 -19.44 -2.58 26.26
C GLY A 401 -18.30 -1.65 25.90
N ILE A 402 -18.07 -0.62 26.71
CA ILE A 402 -17.05 0.40 26.46
C ILE A 402 -16.05 0.38 27.61
N ALA A 403 -14.77 0.26 27.28
CA ALA A 403 -13.67 0.41 28.24
C ALA A 403 -12.71 1.50 27.75
N THR A 404 -12.29 2.36 28.66
CA THR A 404 -11.46 3.54 28.38
C THR A 404 -10.02 3.27 28.78
N TYR A 405 -9.06 3.68 27.95
CA TYR A 405 -7.64 3.62 28.26
C TYR A 405 -7.17 5.03 28.64
N PRO A 406 -6.36 5.19 29.71
CA PRO A 406 -5.71 4.13 30.52
C PRO A 406 -6.52 3.62 31.73
N GLU A 407 -7.69 4.18 32.02
CA GLU A 407 -8.45 3.97 33.25
C GLU A 407 -8.86 2.51 33.51
N CYS A 408 -9.25 1.78 32.45
CA CYS A 408 -9.72 0.40 32.52
C CYS A 408 -8.59 -0.65 32.37
N GLY A 409 -7.31 -0.22 32.36
CA GLY A 409 -6.14 -1.10 32.38
C GLY A 409 -5.05 -0.70 31.39
N GLY A 410 -3.79 -0.95 31.77
CA GLY A 410 -2.60 -0.63 30.96
C GLY A 410 -2.24 -1.64 29.86
N SER A 411 -3.09 -2.64 29.59
CA SER A 411 -2.85 -3.64 28.55
C SER A 411 -4.12 -3.94 27.76
N LEU A 412 -3.95 -4.36 26.49
CA LEU A 412 -5.07 -4.71 25.61
C LEU A 412 -5.96 -5.80 26.21
N ASP A 413 -5.37 -6.81 26.85
CA ASP A 413 -6.11 -7.88 27.54
C ASP A 413 -6.91 -7.39 28.75
N GLY A 414 -6.43 -6.35 29.44
CA GLY A 414 -7.19 -5.69 30.50
C GLY A 414 -8.41 -4.97 29.94
N LEU A 415 -8.19 -4.20 28.86
CA LEU A 415 -9.21 -3.41 28.18
C LEU A 415 -10.32 -4.29 27.57
N LEU A 416 -9.94 -5.38 26.88
CA LEU A 416 -10.88 -6.37 26.32
C LEU A 416 -11.77 -7.00 27.40
N ARG A 417 -11.18 -7.39 28.55
CA ARG A 417 -11.94 -7.97 29.67
C ARG A 417 -12.90 -6.97 30.30
N ALA A 418 -12.48 -5.72 30.46
CA ALA A 418 -13.33 -4.66 30.98
C ALA A 418 -14.51 -4.36 30.02
N ALA A 419 -14.24 -4.28 28.71
CA ALA A 419 -15.26 -4.04 27.70
C ALA A 419 -16.26 -5.21 27.59
N ASP A 420 -15.77 -6.46 27.62
CA ASP A 420 -16.63 -7.65 27.64
C ASP A 420 -17.55 -7.68 28.88
N ALA A 421 -17.00 -7.40 30.07
CA ALA A 421 -17.79 -7.31 31.30
C ALA A 421 -18.88 -6.21 31.22
N ALA A 422 -18.56 -5.07 30.61
CA ALA A 422 -19.50 -3.97 30.40
C ALA A 422 -20.60 -4.34 29.37
N MET A 423 -20.23 -5.03 28.29
CA MET A 423 -21.15 -5.54 27.27
C MET A 423 -22.12 -6.55 27.88
N TYR A 424 -21.61 -7.46 28.71
CA TYR A 424 -22.44 -8.44 29.42
C TYR A 424 -23.42 -7.76 30.38
N ALA A 425 -22.99 -6.71 31.08
CA ALA A 425 -23.88 -5.89 31.91
C ALA A 425 -24.97 -5.20 31.07
N ALA A 426 -24.64 -4.71 29.87
CA ALA A 426 -25.61 -4.14 28.93
C ALA A 426 -26.67 -5.16 28.48
N LYS A 427 -26.27 -6.41 28.22
CA LYS A 427 -27.20 -7.51 27.90
C LYS A 427 -28.16 -7.80 29.05
N GLN A 428 -27.67 -7.82 30.30
CA GLN A 428 -28.50 -8.07 31.47
C GLN A 428 -29.48 -6.94 31.76
N SER A 429 -29.10 -5.69 31.44
CA SER A 429 -29.94 -4.51 31.70
C SER A 429 -30.99 -4.22 30.63
N GLY A 430 -31.22 -5.13 29.67
CA GLY A 430 -32.30 -5.00 28.68
C GLY A 430 -31.88 -5.13 27.22
N ARG A 431 -30.59 -5.39 26.90
CA ARG A 431 -30.04 -5.46 25.52
C ARG A 431 -30.17 -4.15 24.75
N GLN A 432 -29.68 -4.10 23.51
CA GLN A 432 -29.80 -2.92 22.62
C GLN A 432 -29.35 -1.60 23.26
N GLN A 433 -28.28 -1.65 24.05
CA GLN A 433 -27.76 -0.50 24.76
C GLN A 433 -26.24 -0.62 24.90
N TYR A 434 -25.60 0.50 25.23
CA TYR A 434 -24.21 0.51 25.61
C TYR A 434 -24.05 0.64 27.12
N ARG A 435 -22.91 0.18 27.64
CA ARG A 435 -22.44 0.52 28.98
C ARG A 435 -20.94 0.71 28.99
N TYR A 436 -20.49 1.73 29.70
CA TYR A 436 -19.12 1.84 30.17
C TYR A 436 -18.88 0.84 31.30
N TYR A 437 -17.64 0.34 31.38
CA TYR A 437 -17.16 -0.41 32.52
C TYR A 437 -17.21 0.43 33.81
N ASP A 438 -16.83 1.71 33.72
CA ASP A 438 -17.00 2.68 34.80
C ASP A 438 -18.46 3.18 34.86
N LYS A 439 -19.06 3.11 36.05
CA LYS A 439 -20.45 3.53 36.28
C LYS A 439 -20.63 5.04 36.30
N ASP A 440 -19.62 5.80 36.69
CA ASP A 440 -19.71 7.27 36.74
C ASP A 440 -19.61 7.86 35.33
N LEU A 441 -18.80 7.25 34.45
CA LEU A 441 -18.73 7.61 33.03
C LEU A 441 -20.05 7.35 32.29
N ASN A 442 -20.80 6.31 32.64
CA ASN A 442 -22.13 6.08 32.07
C ASN A 442 -23.08 7.28 32.31
N GLY A 443 -23.09 7.82 33.54
CA GLY A 443 -23.94 8.96 33.90
C GLY A 443 -23.51 10.25 33.17
N ARG A 444 -22.19 10.50 33.13
CA ARG A 444 -21.61 11.66 32.44
C ARG A 444 -21.86 11.63 30.93
N ALA A 445 -21.61 10.49 30.28
CA ALA A 445 -21.80 10.35 28.84
C ALA A 445 -23.26 10.56 28.43
N ARG A 446 -24.21 9.96 29.16
CA ARG A 446 -25.64 10.16 28.90
C ARG A 446 -26.07 11.61 29.10
N SER A 447 -25.58 12.25 30.16
CA SER A 447 -25.89 13.67 30.44
C SER A 447 -25.36 14.58 29.33
N ARG A 448 -24.15 14.30 28.81
CA ARG A 448 -23.55 15.05 27.70
C ARG A 448 -24.34 14.89 26.41
N LEU A 449 -24.75 13.68 26.05
CA LEU A 449 -25.57 13.43 24.85
C LEU A 449 -26.93 14.11 24.93
N MET A 450 -27.59 14.05 26.09
CA MET A 450 -28.85 14.79 26.32
C MET A 450 -28.64 16.30 26.18
N LEU A 451 -27.51 16.82 26.67
CA LEU A 451 -27.19 18.23 26.58
C LEU A 451 -26.92 18.65 25.13
N GLU A 452 -26.19 17.85 24.35
CA GLU A 452 -25.94 18.07 22.91
C GLU A 452 -27.25 18.14 22.10
N ASP A 453 -28.18 17.21 22.35
CA ASP A 453 -29.50 17.23 21.69
C ASP A 453 -30.33 18.46 22.12
N SER A 454 -30.32 18.77 23.42
CA SER A 454 -31.03 19.93 23.97
C SER A 454 -30.49 21.25 23.41
N VAL A 455 -29.17 21.39 23.22
CA VAL A 455 -28.55 22.57 22.60
C VAL A 455 -29.04 22.76 21.17
N ARG A 456 -29.18 21.68 20.39
CA ARG A 456 -29.71 21.75 19.03
C ARG A 456 -31.16 22.25 19.02
N GLY A 457 -31.99 21.71 19.92
CA GLY A 457 -33.36 22.18 20.12
C GLY A 457 -33.44 23.64 20.56
N ALA A 458 -32.57 24.07 21.47
CA ALA A 458 -32.54 25.43 22.01
C ALA A 458 -32.31 26.51 20.94
N ILE A 459 -31.51 26.21 19.90
CA ILE A 459 -31.29 27.11 18.77
C ILE A 459 -32.59 27.31 17.98
N GLU A 460 -33.36 26.24 17.76
CA GLU A 460 -34.61 26.28 16.99
C GLU A 460 -35.74 26.98 17.76
N HIS A 461 -35.78 26.78 19.08
CA HIS A 461 -36.77 27.38 19.97
C HIS A 461 -36.38 28.78 20.49
N LYS A 462 -35.20 29.31 20.10
CA LYS A 462 -34.68 30.63 20.51
C LYS A 462 -34.57 30.80 22.03
N GLU A 463 -34.03 29.80 22.71
CA GLU A 463 -33.87 29.77 24.18
C GLU A 463 -32.60 30.45 24.68
N PHE A 464 -31.81 31.02 23.78
CA PHE A 464 -30.60 31.78 24.09
C PHE A 464 -30.92 33.26 24.32
N SER A 465 -30.22 33.87 25.26
CA SER A 465 -30.27 35.30 25.56
C SER A 465 -28.85 35.87 25.74
N LEU A 466 -28.73 37.19 25.65
CA LEU A 466 -27.49 37.90 25.97
C LEU A 466 -27.66 38.63 27.30
N VAL A 467 -26.62 38.58 28.12
CA VAL A 467 -26.46 39.42 29.32
C VAL A 467 -25.18 40.23 29.17
N TYR A 468 -25.08 41.34 29.89
CA TYR A 468 -24.08 42.36 29.63
C TYR A 468 -23.27 42.63 30.89
N GLN A 469 -21.94 42.47 30.82
CA GLN A 469 -21.07 42.76 31.96
C GLN A 469 -20.32 44.09 31.73
N PRO A 470 -20.41 45.06 32.65
CA PRO A 470 -19.81 46.38 32.44
C PRO A 470 -18.28 46.36 32.60
N GLN A 471 -17.61 47.19 31.80
CA GLN A 471 -16.18 47.45 31.87
C GLN A 471 -15.95 48.92 32.24
N VAL A 472 -15.23 49.16 33.33
CA VAL A 472 -15.10 50.49 33.95
C VAL A 472 -13.64 50.92 34.04
N ALA A 473 -13.38 52.19 33.76
CA ALA A 473 -12.05 52.78 33.87
C ALA A 473 -11.63 52.91 35.36
N LEU A 474 -10.42 52.46 35.68
CA LEU A 474 -9.89 52.56 37.05
C LEU A 474 -9.54 54.00 37.46
N ALA A 475 -9.27 54.88 36.48
CA ALA A 475 -8.81 56.24 36.71
C ALA A 475 -9.92 57.19 37.19
N ASP A 476 -11.09 57.15 36.55
CA ASP A 476 -12.17 58.11 36.76
C ASP A 476 -13.56 57.45 36.93
N GLY A 477 -13.63 56.12 36.86
CA GLY A 477 -14.89 55.38 36.94
C GLY A 477 -15.75 55.46 35.68
N ARG A 478 -15.26 56.03 34.57
CA ARG A 478 -16.05 56.11 33.34
C ARG A 478 -16.31 54.72 32.76
N LEU A 479 -17.55 54.49 32.34
CA LEU A 479 -17.95 53.27 31.63
C LEU A 479 -17.31 53.23 30.23
N ARG A 480 -16.55 52.18 29.94
CA ARG A 480 -16.00 51.89 28.60
C ARG A 480 -17.05 51.28 27.68
N GLY A 481 -17.77 50.30 28.22
CA GLY A 481 -18.56 49.39 27.41
C GLY A 481 -19.10 48.22 28.22
N PHE A 482 -19.70 47.29 27.49
CA PHE A 482 -20.20 46.04 28.03
C PHE A 482 -19.72 44.85 27.20
N GLU A 483 -19.39 43.75 27.87
CA GLU A 483 -19.20 42.46 27.22
C GLU A 483 -20.55 41.73 27.13
N ALA A 484 -20.91 41.29 25.93
CA ALA A 484 -22.13 40.54 25.68
C ALA A 484 -21.87 39.03 25.85
N LEU A 485 -22.43 38.46 26.91
CA LEU A 485 -22.24 37.08 27.32
C LEU A 485 -23.45 36.23 26.98
N LEU A 486 -23.24 35.11 26.29
CA LEU A 486 -24.30 34.18 25.94
C LEU A 486 -24.83 33.44 27.17
N ARG A 487 -26.15 33.35 27.29
CA ARG A 487 -26.85 32.59 28.32
C ARG A 487 -27.87 31.66 27.69
N TRP A 488 -28.04 30.51 28.32
CA TRP A 488 -29.05 29.53 27.93
C TRP A 488 -29.93 29.23 29.13
N ARG A 489 -31.23 29.47 28.95
CA ARG A 489 -32.24 29.15 29.96
C ARG A 489 -33.07 27.97 29.48
N HIS A 490 -32.70 26.77 29.94
CA HIS A 490 -33.38 25.54 29.56
C HIS A 490 -34.76 25.45 30.24
N PRO A 491 -35.84 25.06 29.52
CA PRO A 491 -37.20 25.02 30.07
C PRO A 491 -37.37 24.18 31.33
N SER A 492 -36.63 23.08 31.46
CA SER A 492 -36.75 22.15 32.61
C SER A 492 -35.65 22.27 33.65
N VAL A 493 -34.48 22.81 33.29
CA VAL A 493 -33.28 22.85 34.17
C VAL A 493 -33.01 24.28 34.67
N GLY A 494 -33.57 25.30 34.03
CA GLY A 494 -33.29 26.69 34.34
C GLY A 494 -32.00 27.17 33.67
N ASP A 495 -31.25 28.03 34.34
CA ASP A 495 -30.03 28.63 33.78
C ASP A 495 -28.90 27.59 33.68
N VAL A 496 -28.43 27.35 32.46
CA VAL A 496 -27.34 26.43 32.18
C VAL A 496 -26.01 27.21 32.13
N PRO A 497 -24.99 26.81 32.92
CA PRO A 497 -23.68 27.46 32.91
C PRO A 497 -23.03 27.46 31.52
N PRO A 498 -22.45 28.61 31.07
CA PRO A 498 -21.75 28.71 29.78
C PRO A 498 -20.68 27.66 29.53
N GLY A 499 -19.90 27.32 30.57
CA GLY A 499 -18.86 26.28 30.48
C GLY A 499 -19.36 24.87 30.18
N LEU A 500 -20.67 24.60 30.26
CA LEU A 500 -21.25 23.31 29.90
C LEU A 500 -21.74 23.26 28.44
N PHE A 501 -22.21 24.39 27.88
CA PHE A 501 -22.88 24.38 26.57
C PHE A 501 -22.08 25.07 25.45
N ILE A 502 -21.21 26.03 25.77
CA ILE A 502 -20.36 26.69 24.74
C ILE A 502 -19.40 25.69 24.09
N PRO A 503 -18.67 24.83 24.84
CA PRO A 503 -17.82 23.81 24.21
C PRO A 503 -18.61 22.88 23.28
N LEU A 504 -19.82 22.48 23.69
CA LEU A 504 -20.70 21.65 22.87
C LEU A 504 -21.14 22.35 21.58
N LEU A 505 -21.45 23.65 21.65
CA LEU A 505 -21.78 24.46 20.47
C LEU A 505 -20.61 24.54 19.48
N GLU A 506 -19.38 24.64 19.97
CA GLU A 506 -18.17 24.71 19.16
C GLU A 506 -17.82 23.37 18.51
N GLU A 507 -17.76 22.30 19.32
CA GLU A 507 -17.48 20.93 18.88
C GLU A 507 -18.49 20.45 17.83
N ALA A 508 -19.78 20.72 18.05
CA ALA A 508 -20.85 20.39 17.11
C ALA A 508 -20.95 21.38 15.94
N ARG A 509 -20.10 22.42 15.90
CA ARG A 509 -20.15 23.55 14.97
C ARG A 509 -21.51 24.24 14.90
N LEU A 510 -22.33 24.10 15.94
CA LEU A 510 -23.64 24.71 16.08
C LEU A 510 -23.54 26.19 16.45
N ILE A 511 -22.43 26.63 17.03
CA ILE A 511 -22.14 28.05 17.32
C ILE A 511 -22.27 28.94 16.08
N THR A 512 -22.00 28.35 14.91
CA THR A 512 -22.09 29.01 13.61
C THR A 512 -23.53 29.37 13.22
N ARG A 513 -24.51 28.55 13.63
CA ARG A 513 -25.94 28.83 13.44
C ARG A 513 -26.42 29.97 14.33
N LEU A 514 -25.76 30.20 15.47
CA LEU A 514 -26.04 31.29 16.39
C LEU A 514 -25.22 32.56 16.08
N ALA A 515 -24.12 32.46 15.34
CA ALA A 515 -23.18 33.55 15.10
C ALA A 515 -23.87 34.85 14.66
N SER A 516 -24.62 34.79 13.56
CA SER A 516 -25.30 35.98 13.03
C SER A 516 -26.37 36.52 13.99
N TRP A 517 -27.00 35.67 14.81
CA TRP A 517 -27.94 36.12 15.85
C TRP A 517 -27.18 36.85 16.97
N ILE A 518 -26.05 36.33 17.44
CA ILE A 518 -25.23 36.97 18.49
C ILE A 518 -24.77 38.36 18.01
N TYR A 519 -24.20 38.44 16.80
CA TYR A 519 -23.72 39.71 16.24
C TYR A 519 -24.84 40.73 16.10
N LEU A 520 -26.00 40.31 15.57
CA LEU A 520 -27.14 41.19 15.37
C LEU A 520 -27.70 41.72 16.68
N ASN A 521 -27.87 40.87 17.71
CA ASN A 521 -28.43 41.30 18.99
C ASN A 521 -27.46 42.19 19.75
N GLY A 522 -26.15 41.89 19.76
CA GLY A 522 -25.15 42.77 20.36
C GLY A 522 -25.11 44.15 19.69
N ALA A 523 -25.15 44.19 18.36
CA ALA A 523 -25.20 45.44 17.59
C ALA A 523 -26.52 46.21 17.80
N ALA A 524 -27.66 45.52 17.80
CA ALA A 524 -28.96 46.12 18.07
C ALA A 524 -29.01 46.73 19.48
N GLN A 525 -28.45 46.03 20.48
CA GLN A 525 -28.36 46.54 21.84
C GLN A 525 -27.48 47.79 21.92
N ARG A 526 -26.33 47.78 21.24
CA ARG A 526 -25.47 48.98 21.14
C ARG A 526 -26.22 50.17 20.55
N ARG A 527 -27.05 49.94 19.52
CA ARG A 527 -27.87 50.99 18.90
C ARG A 527 -28.96 51.48 19.84
N ALA A 528 -29.63 50.59 20.58
CA ALA A 528 -30.63 50.95 21.58
C ALA A 528 -30.06 51.87 22.67
N TRP A 529 -28.78 51.70 22.99
CA TRP A 529 -28.04 52.50 23.97
C TRP A 529 -27.50 53.84 23.47
N TYR A 530 -27.77 54.22 22.23
CA TYR A 530 -27.24 55.43 21.60
C TYR A 530 -27.58 56.73 22.36
N GLU A 531 -28.81 56.87 22.87
CA GLU A 531 -29.22 58.07 23.63
C GLU A 531 -28.80 58.01 25.11
N ARG A 532 -28.62 56.80 25.65
CA ARG A 532 -28.38 56.57 27.08
C ARG A 532 -26.91 56.71 27.45
N TYR A 533 -26.00 56.27 26.61
CA TYR A 533 -24.56 56.25 26.87
C TYR A 533 -23.81 57.10 25.84
N ASP A 534 -22.51 57.24 26.04
CA ASP A 534 -21.68 58.06 25.15
C ASP A 534 -21.56 57.42 23.75
N ALA A 535 -21.29 58.26 22.74
CA ALA A 535 -21.17 57.81 21.36
C ALA A 535 -20.00 56.83 21.13
N ASP A 536 -19.02 56.82 22.03
CA ASP A 536 -17.84 55.94 22.02
C ASP A 536 -18.03 54.64 22.82
N LEU A 537 -19.19 54.40 23.46
CA LEU A 537 -19.48 53.15 24.17
C LEU A 537 -19.20 51.95 23.27
N VAL A 538 -18.50 50.95 23.80
CA VAL A 538 -18.16 49.70 23.11
C VAL A 538 -19.07 48.57 23.57
N VAL A 539 -19.52 47.72 22.65
CA VAL A 539 -20.07 46.40 22.98
C VAL A 539 -19.11 45.34 22.46
N ALA A 540 -18.61 44.51 23.37
CA ALA A 540 -17.71 43.42 23.05
C ALA A 540 -18.47 42.10 22.84
N ILE A 541 -18.08 41.33 21.84
CA ILE A 541 -18.66 40.02 21.51
C ILE A 541 -17.54 39.01 21.33
N SER A 542 -17.59 37.91 22.07
CA SER A 542 -16.63 36.82 21.96
C SER A 542 -16.84 35.99 20.69
N LEU A 543 -15.74 35.66 20.01
CA LEU A 543 -15.68 34.81 18.83
C LEU A 543 -15.02 33.48 19.19
N SER A 544 -15.72 32.38 18.93
CA SER A 544 -15.11 31.04 18.96
C SER A 544 -14.06 30.87 17.86
N GLN A 545 -13.12 29.95 18.06
CA GLN A 545 -12.12 29.59 17.05
C GLN A 545 -12.75 29.22 15.69
N VAL A 546 -13.89 28.52 15.74
CA VAL A 546 -14.64 28.10 14.54
C VAL A 546 -15.21 29.30 13.78
N GLN A 547 -15.76 30.30 14.49
CA GLN A 547 -16.27 31.53 13.87
C GLN A 547 -15.13 32.40 13.33
N PHE A 548 -14.05 32.55 14.09
CA PHE A 548 -12.88 33.34 13.69
C PHE A 548 -12.27 32.82 12.38
N SER A 549 -12.21 31.50 12.21
CA SER A 549 -11.67 30.84 11.02
C SER A 549 -12.59 30.94 9.79
N MET A 550 -13.79 31.52 9.90
CA MET A 550 -14.72 31.59 8.78
C MET A 550 -14.30 32.63 7.72
N PRO A 551 -14.26 32.27 6.43
CA PRO A 551 -13.93 33.21 5.37
C PRO A 551 -14.89 34.40 5.26
N ASN A 552 -16.18 34.20 5.60
CA ASN A 552 -17.24 35.19 5.45
C ASN A 552 -17.54 36.00 6.73
N LEU A 553 -16.72 35.87 7.79
CA LEU A 553 -16.92 36.57 9.06
C LEU A 553 -16.98 38.09 8.86
N VAL A 554 -16.03 38.64 8.10
CA VAL A 554 -15.93 40.09 7.85
C VAL A 554 -17.17 40.60 7.10
N ASP A 555 -17.68 39.83 6.14
CA ASP A 555 -18.90 40.16 5.38
C ASP A 555 -20.15 40.12 6.27
N GLU A 556 -20.21 39.21 7.24
CA GLU A 556 -21.29 39.15 8.23
C GLU A 556 -21.27 40.37 9.16
N LEU A 557 -20.11 40.68 9.75
CA LEU A 557 -19.97 41.85 10.63
C LEU A 557 -20.26 43.16 9.86
N THR A 558 -19.78 43.28 8.62
CA THR A 558 -20.08 44.43 7.76
C THR A 558 -21.59 44.63 7.58
N ARG A 559 -22.33 43.55 7.31
CA ARG A 559 -23.80 43.60 7.16
C ARG A 559 -24.49 44.01 8.45
N VAL A 560 -24.04 43.50 9.59
CA VAL A 560 -24.61 43.82 10.91
C VAL A 560 -24.37 45.29 11.28
N ILE A 561 -23.13 45.78 11.10
CA ILE A 561 -22.74 47.16 11.39
C ILE A 561 -23.54 48.13 10.52
N ALA A 562 -23.62 47.87 9.21
CA ALA A 562 -24.37 48.69 8.27
C ALA A 562 -25.88 48.67 8.57
N GLY A 563 -26.43 47.49 8.89
CA GLY A 563 -27.86 47.32 9.19
C GLY A 563 -28.32 48.01 10.48
N GLN A 564 -27.42 48.24 11.44
CA GLN A 564 -27.71 48.93 12.71
C GLN A 564 -27.18 50.37 12.75
N GLU A 565 -26.64 50.88 11.62
CA GLU A 565 -26.03 52.22 11.50
C GLU A 565 -24.99 52.50 12.60
N LEU A 566 -24.19 51.48 12.94
CA LEU A 566 -23.11 51.61 13.93
C LEU A 566 -21.83 52.13 13.28
N GLN A 567 -21.03 52.83 14.07
CA GLN A 567 -19.63 53.06 13.71
C GLN A 567 -18.85 51.77 14.02
N PRO A 568 -17.97 51.28 13.12
CA PRO A 568 -17.26 50.02 13.32
C PRO A 568 -16.55 49.90 14.67
N HIS A 569 -15.93 50.99 15.15
CA HIS A 569 -15.19 51.03 16.42
C HIS A 569 -16.06 50.90 17.69
N GLN A 570 -17.39 50.89 17.56
CA GLN A 570 -18.34 50.67 18.66
C GLN A 570 -18.56 49.17 18.93
N LEU A 571 -18.11 48.31 18.02
CA LEU A 571 -18.10 46.87 18.18
C LEU A 571 -16.67 46.41 18.45
N GLU A 572 -16.48 45.61 19.50
CA GLU A 572 -15.22 44.92 19.80
C GLU A 572 -15.43 43.42 19.64
N VAL A 573 -14.52 42.75 18.95
CA VAL A 573 -14.52 41.30 18.82
C VAL A 573 -13.43 40.71 19.70
N GLU A 574 -13.80 39.77 20.56
CA GLU A 574 -12.87 39.13 21.49
C GLU A 574 -12.48 37.75 20.97
N ILE A 575 -11.18 37.46 20.96
CA ILE A 575 -10.62 36.23 20.41
C ILE A 575 -9.68 35.63 21.45
N ALA A 576 -9.94 34.40 21.88
CA ALA A 576 -9.09 33.71 22.85
C ALA A 576 -7.66 33.48 22.31
N GLU A 577 -6.66 33.56 23.18
CA GLU A 577 -5.24 33.33 22.85
C GLU A 577 -5.01 32.01 22.09
N THR A 578 -5.71 30.95 22.49
CA THR A 578 -5.63 29.60 21.91
C THR A 578 -6.04 29.56 20.44
N SER A 579 -6.94 30.44 20.00
CA SER A 579 -7.41 30.51 18.61
C SER A 579 -6.28 30.89 17.63
N LEU A 580 -5.24 31.57 18.12
CA LEU A 580 -4.10 32.03 17.32
C LEU A 580 -2.91 31.06 17.32
N GLN A 581 -2.88 30.08 18.24
CA GLN A 581 -1.74 29.16 18.41
C GLN A 581 -1.62 28.11 17.29
N TYR A 582 -2.74 27.69 16.70
CA TYR A 582 -2.76 26.62 15.70
C TYR A 582 -2.24 27.07 14.32
N ASN A 583 -2.49 28.32 13.92
CA ASN A 583 -2.06 28.87 12.63
C ASN A 583 -1.95 30.40 12.71
N LEU A 584 -0.82 30.87 13.22
CA LEU A 584 -0.57 32.30 13.45
C LEU A 584 -0.62 33.12 12.16
N GLU A 585 -0.11 32.59 11.03
CA GLU A 585 -0.09 33.33 9.76
C GLU A 585 -1.51 33.62 9.22
N ASP A 586 -2.39 32.63 9.22
CA ASP A 586 -3.77 32.83 8.78
C ASP A 586 -4.59 33.60 9.80
N GLY A 587 -4.30 33.43 11.10
CA GLY A 587 -4.87 34.26 12.16
C GLY A 587 -4.56 35.73 11.95
N VAL A 588 -3.29 36.10 11.75
CA VAL A 588 -2.87 37.50 11.50
C VAL A 588 -3.58 38.09 10.29
N LYS A 589 -3.65 37.37 9.16
CA LYS A 589 -4.39 37.85 7.97
C LYS A 589 -5.86 38.12 8.26
N GLN A 590 -6.50 37.29 9.09
CA GLN A 590 -7.89 37.48 9.45
C GLN A 590 -8.07 38.70 10.37
N LEU A 591 -7.16 38.90 11.33
CA LEU A 591 -7.14 40.09 12.18
C LEU A 591 -6.94 41.37 11.35
N GLU A 592 -6.04 41.37 10.37
CA GLU A 592 -5.84 42.51 9.46
C GLU A 592 -7.12 42.89 8.70
N LYS A 593 -7.93 41.90 8.29
CA LYS A 593 -9.23 42.17 7.65
C LYS A 593 -10.24 42.78 8.62
N LEU A 594 -10.28 42.30 9.87
CA LEU A 594 -11.13 42.86 10.91
C LEU A 594 -10.71 44.30 11.26
N GLN A 595 -9.40 44.55 11.34
CA GLN A 595 -8.85 45.88 11.53
C GLN A 595 -9.21 46.81 10.35
N ALA A 596 -9.15 46.31 9.11
CA ALA A 596 -9.54 47.06 7.92
C ALA A 596 -11.05 47.40 7.89
N LEU A 597 -11.91 46.57 8.50
CA LEU A 597 -13.32 46.88 8.71
C LEU A 597 -13.51 48.02 9.74
N GLY A 598 -12.54 48.21 10.64
CA GLY A 598 -12.54 49.25 11.67
C GLY A 598 -13.21 48.82 12.99
N VAL A 599 -13.50 47.53 13.17
CA VAL A 599 -13.91 46.99 14.48
C VAL A 599 -12.72 46.93 15.42
N ARG A 600 -12.96 47.07 16.73
CA ARG A 600 -11.91 46.86 17.73
C ARG A 600 -11.66 45.38 17.91
N ILE A 601 -10.42 45.03 18.20
CA ILE A 601 -10.01 43.63 18.40
C ILE A 601 -9.43 43.49 19.80
N ALA A 602 -10.01 42.59 20.59
CA ALA A 602 -9.51 42.20 21.90
C ALA A 602 -8.91 40.79 21.87
N LEU A 603 -7.74 40.62 22.46
CA LEU A 603 -7.18 39.32 22.79
C LEU A 603 -7.66 38.89 24.17
N ASP A 604 -8.38 37.78 24.23
CA ASP A 604 -9.06 37.26 25.42
C ASP A 604 -8.31 36.09 26.07
N ASP A 605 -8.63 35.79 27.33
CA ASP A 605 -8.05 34.72 28.14
C ASP A 605 -6.50 34.78 28.26
N PHE A 606 -5.90 35.97 28.16
CA PHE A 606 -4.44 36.09 28.17
C PHE A 606 -3.87 35.64 29.52
N GLY A 607 -3.08 34.57 29.51
CA GLY A 607 -2.48 33.98 30.70
C GLY A 607 -3.25 32.88 31.40
N ALA A 608 -4.37 32.42 30.82
CA ALA A 608 -4.97 31.14 31.20
C ALA A 608 -4.04 29.94 30.87
N ASN A 609 -3.15 30.09 29.89
CA ASN A 609 -2.19 29.08 29.43
C ASN A 609 -0.77 29.68 29.30
N ALA A 610 0.17 28.93 28.72
CA ALA A 610 1.55 29.40 28.52
C ALA A 610 1.60 30.69 27.66
N CYS A 611 1.86 31.82 28.31
CA CYS A 611 1.91 33.14 27.68
C CYS A 611 3.04 33.27 26.66
N SER A 612 2.70 33.66 25.43
CA SER A 612 3.70 34.02 24.41
C SER A 612 3.77 35.53 24.22
N LEU A 613 4.62 36.22 24.98
CA LEU A 613 4.87 37.67 24.82
C LEU A 613 5.39 38.04 23.42
N ARG A 614 6.03 37.08 22.73
CA ARG A 614 6.48 37.26 21.34
C ARG A 614 5.30 37.50 20.40
N MET A 615 4.17 36.88 20.67
CA MET A 615 2.97 36.97 19.81
C MET A 615 2.42 38.40 19.80
N LEU A 616 2.41 39.08 20.96
CA LEU A 616 1.86 40.43 21.10
C LEU A 616 2.54 41.50 20.22
N ARG A 617 3.80 41.30 19.83
CA ARG A 617 4.54 42.29 19.05
C ARG A 617 3.95 42.52 17.65
N ASP A 618 3.48 41.45 17.02
CA ASP A 618 3.12 41.44 15.60
C ASP A 618 1.60 41.34 15.38
N LEU A 619 0.79 41.32 16.45
CA LEU A 619 -0.67 41.22 16.37
C LEU A 619 -1.35 42.60 16.30
N PRO A 620 -2.23 42.86 15.32
CA PRO A 620 -2.98 44.10 15.24
C PRO A 620 -4.19 44.08 16.19
N ILE A 621 -3.94 44.14 17.50
CA ILE A 621 -4.97 44.18 18.55
C ILE A 621 -5.05 45.55 19.22
N ASP A 622 -6.25 45.93 19.66
CA ASP A 622 -6.51 47.19 20.38
C ASP A 622 -6.55 46.98 21.90
N THR A 623 -6.99 45.80 22.32
CA THR A 623 -7.25 45.46 23.72
C THR A 623 -6.64 44.11 24.08
N LEU A 624 -6.09 43.99 25.29
CA LEU A 624 -5.67 42.73 25.90
C LEU A 624 -6.43 42.53 27.21
N LYS A 625 -7.13 41.41 27.33
CA LYS A 625 -7.88 41.03 28.53
C LYS A 625 -7.06 40.04 29.34
N LEU A 626 -6.75 40.39 30.59
CA LEU A 626 -6.03 39.54 31.53
C LEU A 626 -7.02 38.57 32.17
N ASP A 627 -6.78 37.26 32.01
CA ASP A 627 -7.66 36.22 32.53
C ASP A 627 -7.77 36.27 34.07
N ARG A 628 -8.94 35.88 34.58
CA ARG A 628 -9.24 35.82 36.01
C ARG A 628 -8.22 35.00 36.80
N GLN A 629 -7.62 33.95 36.23
CA GLN A 629 -6.62 33.14 36.95
C GLN A 629 -5.36 33.92 37.31
N LEU A 630 -4.99 34.94 36.52
CA LEU A 630 -3.89 35.85 36.85
C LEU A 630 -4.29 36.91 37.89
N ILE A 631 -5.57 37.30 37.92
CA ILE A 631 -6.10 38.37 38.78
C ILE A 631 -6.47 37.86 40.18
N ALA A 632 -7.08 36.68 40.27
CA ALA A 632 -7.53 36.08 41.52
C ALA A 632 -6.46 36.02 42.65
N PRO A 633 -5.19 35.66 42.38
CA PRO A 633 -4.16 35.60 43.43
C PRO A 633 -3.57 36.96 43.82
N LEU A 634 -3.97 38.07 43.18
CA LEU A 634 -3.46 39.41 43.49
C LEU A 634 -4.14 40.00 44.74
N PRO A 635 -3.40 40.76 45.57
CA PRO A 635 -1.96 41.06 45.50
C PRO A 635 -1.05 40.02 46.19
N GLY A 636 -1.61 38.91 46.69
CA GLY A 636 -0.91 37.96 47.57
C GLY A 636 0.23 37.18 46.91
N SER A 637 0.13 36.87 45.62
CA SER A 637 1.18 36.15 44.88
C SER A 637 2.20 37.10 44.28
N THR A 638 3.45 37.03 44.76
CA THR A 638 4.55 37.86 44.24
C THR A 638 4.91 37.55 42.79
N THR A 639 4.76 36.29 42.36
CA THR A 639 5.03 35.85 40.99
C THR A 639 3.99 36.38 40.02
N ASP A 640 2.70 36.17 40.31
CA ASP A 640 1.60 36.62 39.44
C ASP A 640 1.55 38.15 39.39
N ALA A 641 1.77 38.81 40.52
CA ALA A 641 1.88 40.27 40.59
C ALA A 641 3.04 40.82 39.74
N ALA A 642 4.17 40.11 39.67
CA ALA A 642 5.29 40.52 38.81
C ALA A 642 4.95 40.32 37.33
N MET A 643 4.31 39.21 36.98
CA MET A 643 3.90 38.91 35.62
C MET A 643 2.87 39.92 35.11
N VAL A 644 1.78 40.14 35.86
CA VAL A 644 0.72 41.09 35.50
C VAL A 644 1.29 42.50 35.35
N ARG A 645 2.17 42.95 36.25
CA ARG A 645 2.84 44.25 36.12
C ARG A 645 3.65 44.37 34.83
N CYS A 646 4.47 43.36 34.50
CA CYS A 646 5.23 43.34 33.26
C CYS A 646 4.34 43.38 32.01
N VAL A 647 3.20 42.66 32.02
CA VAL A 647 2.25 42.65 30.90
C VAL A 647 1.59 44.02 30.73
N ILE A 648 1.15 44.66 31.83
CA ILE A 648 0.58 46.00 31.81
C ILE A 648 1.58 47.01 31.25
N GLU A 649 2.83 46.98 31.71
CA GLU A 649 3.89 47.85 31.22
C GLU A 649 4.17 47.64 29.72
N LEU A 650 4.25 46.39 29.26
CA LEU A 650 4.46 46.06 27.86
C LEU A 650 3.31 46.56 26.96
N CYS A 651 2.06 46.34 27.37
CA CYS A 651 0.89 46.78 26.63
C CYS A 651 0.85 48.31 26.52
N ARG A 652 1.24 49.02 27.59
CA ARG A 652 1.35 50.49 27.59
C ARG A 652 2.35 50.99 26.54
N GLU A 653 3.51 50.35 26.41
CA GLU A 653 4.51 50.71 25.39
C GLU A 653 3.99 50.46 23.96
N TYR A 654 3.20 49.39 23.76
CA TYR A 654 2.54 49.08 22.49
C TYR A 654 1.22 49.84 22.25
N ARG A 655 0.78 50.66 23.21
CA ARG A 655 -0.52 51.37 23.17
C ARG A 655 -1.72 50.44 23.06
N ILE A 656 -1.60 49.24 23.61
CA ILE A 656 -2.67 48.26 23.74
C ILE A 656 -3.38 48.54 25.07
N THR A 657 -4.70 48.64 25.03
CA THR A 657 -5.54 48.86 26.22
C THR A 657 -5.59 47.58 27.05
N VAL A 658 -5.40 47.65 28.37
CA VAL A 658 -5.49 46.47 29.24
C VAL A 658 -6.80 46.47 30.04
N VAL A 659 -7.52 45.36 29.95
CA VAL A 659 -8.70 45.07 30.77
C VAL A 659 -8.37 43.91 31.72
N ALA A 660 -8.53 44.10 33.02
CA ALA A 660 -8.37 43.00 33.98
C ALA A 660 -9.73 42.36 34.30
N GLU A 661 -9.82 41.05 34.13
CA GLU A 661 -11.06 40.29 34.33
C GLU A 661 -11.13 39.60 35.69
N GLY A 662 -12.37 39.34 36.12
CA GLY A 662 -12.61 38.64 37.38
C GLY A 662 -12.14 39.41 38.61
N VAL A 663 -12.18 40.75 38.57
CA VAL A 663 -11.93 41.59 39.74
C VAL A 663 -13.10 41.47 40.71
N GLU A 664 -12.84 40.87 41.87
CA GLU A 664 -13.84 40.56 42.90
C GLU A 664 -13.67 41.41 44.17
N THR A 665 -12.47 41.93 44.43
CA THR A 665 -12.17 42.68 45.67
C THR A 665 -11.63 44.08 45.40
N THR A 666 -11.86 45.00 46.35
CA THR A 666 -11.29 46.37 46.31
C THR A 666 -9.77 46.34 46.35
N GLU A 667 -9.17 45.41 47.10
CA GLU A 667 -7.71 45.22 47.15
C GLU A 667 -7.11 44.90 45.78
N GLN A 668 -7.78 44.06 44.97
CA GLN A 668 -7.38 43.77 43.59
C GLN A 668 -7.47 45.02 42.72
N ALA A 669 -8.59 45.75 42.80
CA ALA A 669 -8.80 46.97 42.02
C ALA A 669 -7.77 48.06 42.35
N ASP A 670 -7.45 48.25 43.64
CA ASP A 670 -6.46 49.22 44.10
C ASP A 670 -5.05 48.85 43.63
N TRP A 671 -4.69 47.56 43.68
CA TRP A 671 -3.42 47.09 43.14
C TRP A 671 -3.32 47.32 41.63
N LEU A 672 -4.37 47.00 40.87
CA LEU A 672 -4.43 47.23 39.43
C LEU A 672 -4.33 48.71 39.08
N ARG A 673 -5.00 49.59 39.85
CA ARG A 673 -4.92 51.05 39.70
C ARG A 673 -3.50 51.55 39.96
N ALA A 674 -2.85 51.06 41.02
CA ALA A 674 -1.48 51.46 41.36
C ALA A 674 -0.43 51.05 40.31
N ASN A 675 -0.67 49.96 39.57
CA ASN A 675 0.18 49.50 38.48
C ASN A 675 -0.23 50.07 37.10
N GLY A 676 -1.30 50.87 37.06
CA GLY A 676 -1.78 51.58 35.89
C GLY A 676 -2.44 50.70 34.84
N CYS A 677 -3.26 49.73 35.28
CA CYS A 677 -4.25 49.06 34.43
C CYS A 677 -5.35 50.06 34.02
N ASP A 678 -5.82 49.99 32.77
CA ASP A 678 -6.76 50.97 32.22
C ASP A 678 -8.21 50.71 32.70
N TYR A 679 -8.68 49.48 32.52
CA TYR A 679 -10.06 49.08 32.78
C TYR A 679 -10.15 47.79 33.57
N VAL A 680 -11.26 47.60 34.27
CA VAL A 680 -11.57 46.36 34.97
C VAL A 680 -12.97 45.84 34.65
N GLN A 681 -13.11 44.54 34.80
CA GLN A 681 -14.36 43.79 34.71
C GLN A 681 -14.39 42.74 35.82
N GLY A 682 -15.54 42.58 36.47
CA GLY A 682 -15.70 41.55 37.49
C GLY A 682 -16.86 41.81 38.42
N PHE A 683 -17.05 40.90 39.39
CA PHE A 683 -18.19 40.93 40.31
C PHE A 683 -18.13 42.07 41.33
N LEU A 684 -16.97 42.72 41.47
CA LEU A 684 -16.84 43.96 42.23
C LEU A 684 -17.73 45.08 41.66
N LEU A 685 -17.85 45.14 40.33
CA LEU A 685 -18.65 46.15 39.64
C LEU A 685 -20.12 45.73 39.57
N ALA A 686 -20.36 44.59 38.93
CA ALA A 686 -21.67 43.99 38.76
C ALA A 686 -21.53 42.54 38.29
N HIS A 687 -22.49 41.71 38.67
CA HIS A 687 -22.73 40.45 37.97
C HIS A 687 -23.25 40.74 36.55
N PRO A 688 -23.16 39.79 35.60
CA PRO A 688 -23.72 39.97 34.26
C PRO A 688 -25.20 40.39 34.31
N LEU A 689 -25.50 41.53 33.70
CA LEU A 689 -26.77 42.24 33.81
C LEU A 689 -27.72 41.89 32.67
N THR A 690 -29.03 41.88 32.93
CA THR A 690 -30.00 41.79 31.84
C THR A 690 -30.01 43.06 31.00
N GLU A 691 -30.63 43.05 29.81
CA GLU A 691 -30.78 44.25 28.97
C GLU A 691 -31.38 45.44 29.71
N GLY A 692 -32.34 45.18 30.61
CA GLY A 692 -32.97 46.19 31.45
C GLY A 692 -32.00 46.79 32.45
N ASP A 693 -31.37 45.94 33.27
CA ASP A 693 -30.44 46.39 34.32
C ASP A 693 -29.20 47.09 33.73
N ALA A 694 -28.68 46.58 32.61
CA ALA A 694 -27.57 47.18 31.89
C ALA A 694 -27.91 48.56 31.31
N SER A 695 -29.18 48.84 31.02
CA SER A 695 -29.63 50.18 30.59
C SER A 695 -29.64 51.20 31.74
N GLU A 696 -29.75 50.72 32.98
CA GLU A 696 -29.77 51.54 34.19
C GLU A 696 -28.39 51.78 34.80
N PHE A 697 -27.37 51.00 34.40
CA PHE A 697 -26.00 51.14 34.90
C PHE A 697 -25.47 52.59 34.76
N PRO A 698 -24.76 53.12 35.77
CA PRO A 698 -24.30 54.51 35.74
C PRO A 698 -23.19 54.73 34.71
N ARG A 699 -23.14 55.92 34.10
CA ARG A 699 -22.05 56.31 33.18
C ARG A 699 -20.70 56.47 33.89
N PHE A 700 -20.74 56.81 35.18
CA PHE A 700 -19.60 56.93 36.07
C PHE A 700 -19.84 56.06 37.30
N PHE A 701 -19.02 55.04 37.47
CA PHE A 701 -19.04 54.17 38.61
C PHE A 701 -18.32 54.85 39.79
N ASP A 702 -18.98 54.87 40.94
CA ASP A 702 -18.45 55.52 42.13
C ASP A 702 -17.56 54.56 42.92
N TRP A 703 -16.25 54.68 42.72
CA TRP A 703 -15.23 53.92 43.46
C TRP A 703 -15.24 54.17 44.98
N GLN A 704 -15.93 55.21 45.48
CA GLN A 704 -16.03 55.50 46.92
C GLN A 704 -17.16 54.72 47.61
N GLN A 705 -18.08 54.14 46.84
CA GLN A 705 -19.22 53.37 47.36
C GLN A 705 -18.95 51.87 47.50
N VAL A 706 -17.74 51.42 47.15
CA VAL A 706 -17.34 50.00 47.05
C VAL A 706 -16.42 49.59 48.18
#